data_AF-A0A942E7J5-F1
#
_entry.id   AF-A0A942E7J5-F1
#
_cell.length_a   1.000
_cell.length_b   1.000
_cell.length_c   1.000
_cell.angle_alpha   90.00
_cell.angle_beta   90.00
_cell.angle_gamma   90.00
#
_symmetry.space_group_name_H-M   'P 1'
#
loop_
_entity.id
_entity.type
_entity.pdbx_description
1 polymer ?
#
loop_
_entity_poly.entity_id
_entity_poly.type
_entity_poly.pdbx_seq_one_letter_code
_entity_poly.pdbx_strand_id
1 'polypeptide(L)'
;MTLPTPESVFRKYVTAGVPDSGKHEPIKDEIVQLLNSLFGTSRGGWVVARTKAELAGITPVAETDGGVVLADPDPTLNGYYDRDATAWVRGRGFPDTMGTLTGIGGTANAITASVEVGVNPSDVDVVFLPAPPGTNAAGPVTIAISGTVYPLKSASGSDPAAGDIIEGVGTMLFRSGGEWRQLFSSATGATFDHQGDYAGVTTYTAGQVVTGSDGKWYQLKDASASGDDPVGSVTGAWLEVLAAASVADGAVTTVKIADGAVTEPKHATGGVSSRALAASAATLEKIADDAKADFRLVDPNGPRTPIGYFGTYTVQILGQSSFAMGGFRYKGRYLERRAPVFSSPAFDALYAPGGHRHIVSYGNGTTTQDDLGVETLHVKEQWYAVFACANDGDANAVFKVMPFFRVRDVGVGGANVVRFCPGGENTNGSTASKVYTMPVDGLAGVDCLIIHETLNGRPNGFSGRVTTITDNTTSSATLANVGGLANSDYILPAPPGYQHYRYIGALYNDTAELRNIADTGTIVHSRGSTNTRNTNGVVNGVAGTGLDIPCGGYISPLSTGVLVHMTETLSTSEVGWVYDTWGMDANHDSINLSWYKPTAAAASMELHGGILPFSFSPWANLRVNGTLNVAAMTRSMRMYGWLEP
;
A
#
# COMPACT_ATOMS: atom_id res chain seq x y z
N MET A 1 -23.74 -38.59 -74.84
CA MET A 1 -22.86 -37.52 -75.34
C MET A 1 -22.52 -36.67 -74.13
N THR A 2 -21.27 -36.69 -73.68
CA THR A 2 -20.84 -36.01 -72.44
C THR A 2 -20.76 -34.51 -72.69
N LEU A 3 -21.32 -33.68 -71.80
CA LEU A 3 -21.25 -32.22 -71.96
C LEU A 3 -19.80 -31.74 -71.84
N PRO A 4 -19.35 -30.81 -72.71
CA PRO A 4 -18.00 -30.27 -72.63
C PRO A 4 -17.80 -29.46 -71.33
N THR A 5 -16.75 -29.77 -70.58
CA THR A 5 -16.31 -28.99 -69.41
C THR A 5 -15.23 -27.97 -69.79
N PRO A 6 -15.00 -26.90 -69.01
CA PRO A 6 -13.93 -25.94 -69.25
C PRO A 6 -12.55 -26.59 -69.40
N GLU A 7 -12.25 -27.60 -68.58
CA GLU A 7 -10.99 -28.34 -68.58
C GLU A 7 -10.85 -29.23 -69.82
N SER A 8 -11.97 -29.74 -70.36
CA SER A 8 -11.96 -30.50 -71.61
C SER A 8 -11.74 -29.59 -72.83
N VAL A 9 -12.42 -28.44 -72.90
CA VAL A 9 -12.38 -27.52 -74.04
C VAL A 9 -11.10 -26.70 -74.06
N PHE A 10 -10.71 -26.10 -72.93
CA PHE A 10 -9.58 -25.17 -72.85
C PHE A 10 -8.29 -25.82 -72.31
N ARG A 11 -8.14 -27.14 -72.46
CA ARG A 11 -6.89 -27.85 -72.11
C ARG A 11 -5.70 -27.28 -72.88
N LYS A 12 -4.52 -27.26 -72.24
CA LYS A 12 -3.28 -26.72 -72.80
C LYS A 12 -2.65 -27.61 -73.88
N TYR A 13 -2.88 -28.92 -73.80
CA TYR A 13 -2.29 -29.94 -74.67
C TYR A 13 -3.35 -30.92 -75.20
N VAL A 14 -3.12 -31.52 -76.37
CA VAL A 14 -4.12 -32.36 -77.08
C VAL A 14 -4.64 -33.48 -76.19
N THR A 15 -3.76 -34.10 -75.41
CA THR A 15 -4.09 -34.95 -74.26
C THR A 15 -3.88 -34.16 -72.98
N ALA A 16 -4.92 -34.03 -72.16
CA ALA A 16 -4.88 -33.22 -70.94
C ALA A 16 -3.71 -33.64 -70.02
N GLY A 17 -2.86 -32.69 -69.64
CA GLY A 17 -1.72 -32.91 -68.75
C GLY A 17 -0.44 -33.45 -69.40
N VAL A 18 -0.42 -33.81 -70.70
CA VAL A 18 0.75 -34.41 -71.37
C VAL A 18 1.42 -33.38 -72.33
N PRO A 19 2.55 -32.75 -71.96
CA PRO A 19 3.16 -31.68 -72.77
C PRO A 19 3.54 -32.10 -74.19
N ASP A 20 4.02 -33.33 -74.35
CA ASP A 20 4.51 -33.86 -75.63
C ASP A 20 3.39 -34.23 -76.61
N SER A 21 2.12 -34.16 -76.18
CA SER A 21 0.96 -34.40 -77.08
C SER A 21 0.67 -33.24 -78.04
N GLY A 22 1.44 -32.15 -77.98
CA GLY A 22 1.22 -30.94 -78.76
C GLY A 22 0.19 -30.01 -78.11
N LYS A 23 0.11 -28.75 -78.57
CA LYS A 23 -0.87 -27.77 -78.08
C LYS A 23 -2.27 -28.14 -78.56
N HIS A 24 -3.27 -27.99 -77.69
CA HIS A 24 -4.67 -28.11 -78.11
C HIS A 24 -5.22 -26.74 -78.53
N GLU A 25 -6.03 -26.75 -79.59
CA GLU A 25 -6.82 -25.61 -80.04
C GLU A 25 -8.31 -25.98 -79.86
N PRO A 26 -9.08 -25.23 -79.06
CA PRO A 26 -10.49 -25.55 -78.81
C PRO A 26 -11.36 -25.36 -80.06
N ILE A 27 -12.29 -26.27 -80.31
CA ILE A 27 -13.19 -26.19 -81.47
C ILE A 27 -14.35 -25.24 -81.17
N LYS A 28 -14.68 -24.34 -82.11
CA LYS A 28 -15.72 -23.30 -81.91
C LYS A 28 -17.06 -23.85 -81.42
N ASP A 29 -17.52 -24.97 -81.94
CA ASP A 29 -18.82 -25.55 -81.56
C ASP A 29 -18.81 -26.03 -80.10
N GLU A 30 -17.69 -26.55 -79.59
CA GLU A 30 -17.53 -26.95 -78.18
C GLU A 30 -17.54 -25.72 -77.26
N ILE A 31 -16.92 -24.61 -77.68
CA ILE A 31 -16.98 -23.32 -76.97
C ILE A 31 -18.42 -22.82 -76.89
N VAL A 32 -19.16 -22.83 -78.01
CA VAL A 32 -20.55 -22.36 -78.07
C VAL A 32 -21.47 -23.22 -77.21
N GLN A 33 -21.29 -24.54 -77.20
CA GLN A 33 -22.04 -25.46 -76.32
C GLN A 33 -21.78 -25.18 -74.84
N LEU A 34 -20.51 -24.99 -74.44
CA LEU A 34 -20.15 -24.64 -73.08
C LEU A 34 -20.76 -23.29 -72.66
N LEU A 35 -20.63 -22.25 -73.48
CA LEU A 35 -21.22 -20.93 -73.19
C LEU A 35 -22.75 -21.00 -73.06
N ASN A 36 -23.44 -21.67 -73.99
CA ASN A 36 -24.90 -21.82 -73.92
C ASN A 36 -25.35 -22.58 -72.66
N SER A 37 -24.60 -23.59 -72.20
CA SER A 37 -24.91 -24.28 -70.95
C SER A 37 -24.74 -23.38 -69.71
N LEU A 38 -23.73 -22.50 -69.71
CA LEU A 38 -23.44 -21.58 -68.61
C LEU A 38 -24.47 -20.44 -68.53
N PHE A 39 -24.96 -19.94 -69.67
CA PHE A 39 -26.00 -18.91 -69.68
C PHE A 39 -27.42 -19.49 -69.51
N GLY A 40 -27.70 -20.67 -70.06
CA GLY A 40 -29.02 -21.30 -70.00
C GLY A 40 -29.39 -21.87 -68.62
N THR A 41 -28.43 -22.31 -67.81
CA THR A 41 -28.71 -22.87 -66.47
C THR A 41 -28.70 -21.83 -65.34
N SER A 42 -28.47 -20.55 -65.65
CA SER A 42 -28.25 -19.50 -64.64
C SER A 42 -29.51 -18.84 -64.06
N ARG A 43 -30.71 -19.20 -64.55
CA ARG A 43 -32.05 -19.02 -63.91
C ARG A 43 -33.12 -19.73 -64.75
N GLY A 44 -33.68 -20.84 -64.25
CA GLY A 44 -34.56 -21.72 -65.04
C GLY A 44 -36.03 -21.30 -65.13
N GLY A 45 -36.76 -21.93 -66.06
CA GLY A 45 -38.23 -22.19 -66.01
C GLY A 45 -39.23 -21.03 -66.10
N TRP A 46 -38.81 -19.76 -66.04
CA TRP A 46 -39.72 -18.61 -65.94
C TRP A 46 -39.62 -17.65 -67.14
N VAL A 47 -40.77 -17.21 -67.65
CA VAL A 47 -40.88 -16.20 -68.71
C VAL A 47 -41.04 -14.81 -68.12
N VAL A 48 -40.25 -13.83 -68.56
CA VAL A 48 -40.25 -12.46 -68.01
C VAL A 48 -40.68 -11.45 -69.07
N ALA A 49 -41.68 -10.62 -68.74
CA ALA A 49 -42.19 -9.52 -69.55
C ALA A 49 -42.18 -8.21 -68.76
N ARG A 50 -42.22 -7.05 -69.44
CA ARG A 50 -42.39 -5.75 -68.76
C ARG A 50 -43.85 -5.50 -68.46
N THR A 51 -44.74 -5.73 -69.43
CA THR A 51 -46.19 -5.49 -69.29
C THR A 51 -47.00 -6.78 -69.37
N LYS A 52 -48.23 -6.76 -68.85
CA LYS A 52 -49.19 -7.86 -68.95
C LYS A 52 -49.62 -8.14 -70.39
N ALA A 53 -49.62 -7.10 -71.22
CA ALA A 53 -49.88 -7.18 -72.66
C ALA A 53 -48.75 -7.93 -73.40
N GLU A 54 -47.48 -7.64 -73.08
CA GLU A 54 -46.34 -8.40 -73.60
C GLU A 54 -46.41 -9.87 -73.18
N LEU A 55 -46.68 -10.17 -71.90
CA LEU A 55 -46.82 -11.56 -71.43
C LEU A 55 -47.95 -12.30 -72.18
N ALA A 56 -49.05 -11.61 -72.47
CA ALA A 56 -50.18 -12.19 -73.21
C ALA A 56 -49.84 -12.57 -74.66
N GLY A 57 -48.81 -11.97 -75.27
CA GLY A 57 -48.40 -12.26 -76.65
C GLY A 57 -47.64 -13.58 -76.86
N ILE A 58 -47.36 -14.35 -75.80
CA ILE A 58 -46.44 -15.50 -75.83
C ILE A 58 -47.21 -16.83 -75.92
N THR A 59 -47.07 -17.54 -77.05
CA THR A 59 -47.63 -18.89 -77.32
C THR A 59 -46.92 -19.57 -78.50
N PRO A 60 -46.85 -20.91 -78.58
CA PRO A 60 -46.61 -21.96 -77.55
C PRO A 60 -45.25 -22.69 -77.86
N VAL A 61 -44.82 -23.84 -77.31
CA VAL A 61 -45.33 -24.89 -76.40
C VAL A 61 -44.13 -25.45 -75.58
N ALA A 62 -44.38 -26.29 -74.57
CA ALA A 62 -43.45 -27.30 -74.01
C ALA A 62 -42.16 -26.80 -73.32
N GLU A 63 -42.32 -25.93 -72.32
CA GLU A 63 -41.89 -26.24 -70.93
C GLU A 63 -42.67 -25.33 -69.96
N THR A 64 -42.90 -25.82 -68.75
CA THR A 64 -43.66 -25.17 -67.66
C THR A 64 -42.67 -24.41 -66.74
N ASP A 65 -43.02 -23.48 -65.85
CA ASP A 65 -44.16 -23.42 -64.93
C ASP A 65 -44.57 -21.98 -64.48
N GLY A 66 -44.01 -20.90 -65.05
CA GLY A 66 -44.37 -19.55 -64.56
C GLY A 66 -44.00 -18.36 -65.45
N GLY A 67 -44.74 -17.27 -65.26
CA GLY A 67 -44.57 -15.97 -65.92
C GLY A 67 -44.38 -14.83 -64.91
N VAL A 68 -43.73 -13.75 -65.33
CA VAL A 68 -43.43 -12.57 -64.51
C VAL A 68 -43.74 -11.30 -65.28
N VAL A 69 -44.50 -10.38 -64.68
CA VAL A 69 -44.69 -9.01 -65.19
C VAL A 69 -44.00 -8.04 -64.23
N LEU A 70 -42.97 -7.34 -64.72
CA LEU A 70 -42.07 -6.53 -63.87
C LEU A 70 -42.45 -5.04 -63.73
N ALA A 71 -43.09 -4.44 -64.74
CA ALA A 71 -43.21 -2.99 -64.87
C ALA A 71 -44.38 -2.57 -65.78
N ASP A 72 -45.57 -3.11 -65.52
CA ASP A 72 -46.80 -2.64 -66.16
C ASP A 72 -47.18 -1.23 -65.64
N PRO A 73 -47.69 -0.33 -66.50
CA PRO A 73 -48.24 0.96 -66.07
C PRO A 73 -49.35 0.87 -65.02
N ASP A 74 -50.05 -0.26 -64.91
CA ASP A 74 -50.91 -0.59 -63.78
C ASP A 74 -50.17 -1.53 -62.81
N PRO A 75 -49.72 -1.06 -61.64
CA PRO A 75 -48.97 -1.89 -60.68
C PRO A 75 -49.75 -3.09 -60.16
N THR A 76 -51.09 -3.11 -60.23
CA THR A 76 -51.89 -4.28 -59.83
C THR A 76 -51.67 -5.46 -60.77
N LEU A 77 -51.20 -5.21 -61.99
CA LEU A 77 -50.84 -6.22 -62.98
C LEU A 77 -49.40 -6.73 -62.84
N ASN A 78 -48.58 -6.15 -61.96
CA ASN A 78 -47.25 -6.69 -61.67
C ASN A 78 -47.33 -7.94 -60.77
N GLY A 79 -46.33 -8.82 -60.91
CA GLY A 79 -46.18 -10.03 -60.12
C GLY A 79 -46.01 -11.32 -60.94
N TYR A 80 -46.33 -12.43 -60.30
CA TYR A 80 -46.19 -13.78 -60.83
C TYR A 80 -47.51 -14.29 -61.42
N TYR A 81 -47.39 -14.92 -62.58
CA TYR A 81 -48.49 -15.40 -63.41
C TYR A 81 -48.34 -16.89 -63.70
N ASP A 82 -49.45 -17.60 -63.58
CA ASP A 82 -49.57 -19.00 -63.96
C ASP A 82 -50.26 -19.10 -65.32
N ARG A 83 -50.00 -20.17 -66.07
CA ARG A 83 -50.62 -20.42 -67.38
C ARG A 83 -51.79 -21.38 -67.23
N ASP A 84 -53.00 -20.83 -67.12
CA ASP A 84 -54.22 -21.59 -67.40
C ASP A 84 -54.31 -21.87 -68.92
N ALA A 85 -55.02 -22.91 -69.36
CA ALA A 85 -54.96 -23.47 -70.72
C ALA A 85 -55.12 -22.41 -71.84
N THR A 86 -55.97 -21.41 -71.64
CA THR A 86 -56.25 -20.35 -72.62
C THR A 86 -55.69 -18.96 -72.29
N ALA A 87 -55.21 -18.71 -71.07
CA ALA A 87 -54.75 -17.37 -70.66
C ALA A 87 -53.66 -17.40 -69.58
N TRP A 88 -52.89 -16.31 -69.48
CA TRP A 88 -52.05 -16.04 -68.30
C TRP A 88 -52.91 -15.45 -67.18
N VAL A 89 -52.99 -16.15 -66.05
CA VAL A 89 -53.77 -15.79 -64.85
C VAL A 89 -52.79 -15.28 -63.79
N ARG A 90 -53.12 -14.18 -63.09
CA ARG A 90 -52.27 -13.66 -62.00
C ARG A 90 -52.38 -14.62 -60.82
N GLY A 91 -51.27 -15.26 -60.45
CA GLY A 91 -51.20 -16.12 -59.27
C GLY A 91 -51.02 -15.29 -58.00
N ARG A 92 -50.07 -14.35 -58.01
CA ARG A 92 -49.76 -13.46 -56.87
C ARG A 92 -48.98 -12.22 -57.28
N GLY A 93 -48.99 -11.19 -56.44
CA GLY A 93 -48.00 -10.10 -56.52
C GLY A 93 -46.58 -10.58 -56.23
N PHE A 94 -45.61 -9.71 -56.48
CA PHE A 94 -44.28 -9.88 -55.90
C PHE A 94 -44.38 -9.93 -54.37
N PRO A 95 -43.50 -10.65 -53.66
CA PRO A 95 -43.45 -10.69 -52.21
C PRO A 95 -42.88 -9.38 -51.64
N ASP A 96 -43.51 -8.26 -51.98
CA ASP A 96 -43.17 -6.92 -51.51
C ASP A 96 -43.79 -6.70 -50.13
N THR A 97 -43.49 -7.61 -49.19
CA THR A 97 -44.06 -7.59 -47.83
C THR A 97 -43.64 -6.36 -47.03
N MET A 98 -42.64 -5.62 -47.53
CA MET A 98 -42.24 -4.30 -47.04
C MET A 98 -41.93 -3.33 -48.19
N GLY A 99 -42.43 -2.09 -48.08
CA GLY A 99 -42.16 -1.01 -49.04
C GLY A 99 -41.77 0.31 -48.37
N THR A 100 -41.05 1.17 -49.09
CA THR A 100 -40.76 2.54 -48.62
C THR A 100 -41.81 3.51 -49.16
N LEU A 101 -42.28 4.41 -48.31
CA LEU A 101 -43.17 5.50 -48.71
C LEU A 101 -42.38 6.65 -49.34
N THR A 102 -42.86 7.11 -50.48
CA THR A 102 -42.31 8.17 -51.32
C THR A 102 -43.37 9.24 -51.57
N GLY A 103 -42.96 10.40 -52.10
CA GLY A 103 -43.88 11.52 -52.37
C GLY A 103 -44.61 12.04 -51.13
N ILE A 104 -43.93 12.02 -49.97
CA ILE A 104 -44.55 12.32 -48.68
C ILE A 104 -44.90 13.82 -48.59
N GLY A 105 -46.13 14.11 -48.19
CA GLY A 105 -46.63 15.47 -47.95
C GLY A 105 -47.91 15.46 -47.13
N GLY A 106 -48.65 16.57 -47.13
CA GLY A 106 -49.85 16.75 -46.32
C GLY A 106 -49.53 17.39 -44.96
N THR A 107 -50.21 16.98 -43.90
CA THR A 107 -49.94 17.44 -42.53
C THR A 107 -49.70 16.26 -41.60
N ALA A 108 -49.20 16.52 -40.39
CA ALA A 108 -48.87 15.47 -39.43
C ALA A 108 -50.06 14.59 -38.97
N ASN A 109 -51.29 15.12 -39.03
CA ASN A 109 -52.52 14.35 -38.77
C ASN A 109 -53.22 13.85 -40.05
N ALA A 110 -52.75 14.27 -41.23
CA ALA A 110 -53.29 13.88 -42.54
C ALA A 110 -52.15 13.74 -43.55
N ILE A 111 -51.43 12.63 -43.44
CA ILE A 111 -50.23 12.31 -44.21
C ILE A 111 -50.66 11.81 -45.59
N THR A 112 -49.96 12.21 -46.64
CA THR A 112 -50.13 11.70 -48.00
C THR A 112 -48.81 11.12 -48.48
N ALA A 113 -48.84 9.97 -49.14
CA ALA A 113 -47.67 9.26 -49.66
C ALA A 113 -48.07 8.30 -50.79
N SER A 114 -47.08 7.69 -51.44
CA SER A 114 -47.23 6.57 -52.38
C SER A 114 -46.13 5.53 -52.14
N VAL A 115 -46.36 4.28 -52.52
CA VAL A 115 -45.27 3.29 -52.62
C VAL A 115 -44.42 3.57 -53.86
N GLU A 116 -43.25 2.93 -53.96
CA GLU A 116 -42.38 3.04 -55.15
C GLU A 116 -43.08 2.53 -56.43
N VAL A 117 -42.66 3.07 -57.59
CA VAL A 117 -43.27 2.76 -58.89
C VAL A 117 -43.10 1.27 -59.20
N GLY A 118 -44.24 0.60 -59.42
CA GLY A 118 -44.31 -0.83 -59.74
C GLY A 118 -44.76 -1.71 -58.57
N VAL A 119 -44.71 -1.22 -57.33
CA VAL A 119 -45.24 -1.92 -56.15
C VAL A 119 -46.76 -1.74 -56.08
N ASN A 120 -47.50 -2.82 -55.79
CA ASN A 120 -48.95 -2.76 -55.58
C ASN A 120 -49.27 -2.45 -54.10
N PRO A 121 -49.90 -1.30 -53.75
CA PRO A 121 -50.17 -0.92 -52.36
C PRO A 121 -51.09 -1.89 -51.57
N SER A 122 -51.87 -2.74 -52.26
CA SER A 122 -52.71 -3.75 -51.58
C SER A 122 -51.94 -4.97 -51.10
N ASP A 123 -50.77 -5.23 -51.69
CA ASP A 123 -49.99 -6.45 -51.48
C ASP A 123 -48.84 -6.23 -50.47
N VAL A 124 -48.74 -5.01 -49.91
CA VAL A 124 -47.73 -4.59 -48.93
C VAL A 124 -48.33 -4.60 -47.52
N ASP A 125 -47.77 -5.42 -46.63
CA ASP A 125 -48.20 -5.53 -45.22
C ASP A 125 -47.42 -4.61 -44.27
N VAL A 126 -46.24 -4.14 -44.66
CA VAL A 126 -45.38 -3.25 -43.86
C VAL A 126 -44.88 -2.09 -44.71
N VAL A 127 -44.94 -0.85 -44.21
CA VAL A 127 -44.32 0.29 -44.88
C VAL A 127 -43.41 1.09 -43.97
N PHE A 128 -42.30 1.57 -44.51
CA PHE A 128 -41.47 2.57 -43.85
C PHE A 128 -41.90 3.97 -44.28
N LEU A 129 -42.23 4.83 -43.32
CA LEU A 129 -42.47 6.26 -43.52
C LEU A 129 -41.18 7.02 -43.16
N PRO A 130 -40.26 7.30 -44.11
CA PRO A 130 -38.92 7.81 -43.79
C PRO A 130 -38.88 9.23 -43.22
N ALA A 131 -39.81 10.10 -43.60
CA ALA A 131 -39.84 11.51 -43.17
C ALA A 131 -41.29 12.02 -43.09
N PRO A 132 -41.95 11.91 -41.92
CA PRO A 132 -43.28 12.50 -41.72
C PRO A 132 -43.27 14.02 -41.97
N PRO A 133 -44.35 14.60 -42.53
CA PRO A 133 -44.41 16.00 -42.96
C PRO A 133 -44.59 17.02 -41.81
N GLY A 134 -44.52 16.57 -40.56
CA GLY A 134 -44.71 17.38 -39.37
C GLY A 134 -44.90 16.50 -38.13
N THR A 135 -44.92 17.11 -36.94
CA THR A 135 -45.22 16.43 -35.66
C THR A 135 -46.72 16.45 -35.36
N ASN A 136 -47.33 15.31 -35.01
CA ASN A 136 -48.79 15.21 -34.90
C ASN A 136 -49.34 15.85 -33.62
N ALA A 137 -50.50 16.50 -33.74
CA ALA A 137 -51.28 16.96 -32.61
C ALA A 137 -52.21 15.85 -32.09
N ALA A 138 -52.77 16.04 -30.89
CA ALA A 138 -53.73 15.12 -30.30
C ALA A 138 -54.99 14.99 -31.18
N GLY A 139 -55.46 13.75 -31.34
CA GLY A 139 -56.64 13.41 -32.15
C GLY A 139 -56.28 12.45 -33.29
N PRO A 140 -57.27 12.10 -34.13
CA PRO A 140 -57.06 11.12 -35.20
C PRO A 140 -55.92 11.50 -36.15
N VAL A 141 -55.14 10.49 -36.55
CA VAL A 141 -54.12 10.59 -37.60
C VAL A 141 -54.57 9.71 -38.76
N THR A 142 -54.35 10.18 -39.99
CA THR A 142 -54.65 9.45 -41.22
C THR A 142 -53.45 9.42 -42.14
N ILE A 143 -53.35 8.37 -42.95
CA ILE A 143 -52.36 8.23 -44.01
C ILE A 143 -53.04 7.82 -45.32
N ALA A 144 -52.87 8.62 -46.36
CA ALA A 144 -53.30 8.31 -47.71
C ALA A 144 -52.14 7.69 -48.49
N ILE A 145 -52.25 6.41 -48.84
CA ILE A 145 -51.23 5.69 -49.63
C ILE A 145 -51.79 5.46 -51.03
N SER A 146 -51.10 5.99 -52.04
CA SER A 146 -51.47 5.89 -53.46
C SER A 146 -52.94 6.26 -53.72
N GLY A 147 -53.42 7.32 -53.04
CA GLY A 147 -54.78 7.84 -53.16
C GLY A 147 -55.84 7.23 -52.23
N THR A 148 -55.56 6.09 -51.57
CA THR A 148 -56.52 5.49 -50.62
C THR A 148 -56.21 5.93 -49.19
N VAL A 149 -57.20 6.50 -48.49
CA VAL A 149 -57.07 7.02 -47.12
C VAL A 149 -57.32 5.92 -46.08
N TYR A 150 -56.42 5.82 -45.11
CA TYR A 150 -56.49 4.88 -43.99
C TYR A 150 -56.33 5.61 -42.65
N PRO A 151 -56.94 5.11 -41.55
CA PRO A 151 -56.54 5.50 -40.20
C PRO A 151 -55.08 5.08 -39.94
N LEU A 152 -54.34 5.93 -39.24
CA LEU A 152 -53.02 5.62 -38.68
C LEU A 152 -53.13 5.61 -37.15
N LYS A 153 -52.76 4.49 -36.55
CA LYS A 153 -52.92 4.18 -35.11
C LYS A 153 -51.58 3.85 -34.45
N SER A 154 -51.56 3.82 -33.12
CA SER A 154 -50.49 3.18 -32.34
C SER A 154 -50.47 1.66 -32.57
N ALA A 155 -49.43 0.98 -32.08
CA ALA A 155 -49.33 -0.49 -32.14
C ALA A 155 -50.56 -1.21 -31.53
N SER A 156 -51.12 -0.67 -30.44
CA SER A 156 -52.31 -1.20 -29.78
C SER A 156 -53.63 -0.92 -30.52
N GLY A 157 -53.65 0.03 -31.46
CA GLY A 157 -54.85 0.42 -32.22
C GLY A 157 -55.56 1.67 -31.73
N SER A 158 -55.02 2.34 -30.70
CA SER A 158 -55.49 3.65 -30.26
C SER A 158 -55.08 4.74 -31.24
N ASP A 159 -55.76 5.90 -31.20
CA ASP A 159 -55.22 7.09 -31.90
C ASP A 159 -53.83 7.43 -31.34
N PRO A 160 -52.85 7.83 -32.19
CA PRO A 160 -51.52 8.21 -31.74
C PRO A 160 -51.59 9.41 -30.79
N ALA A 161 -50.77 9.40 -29.74
CA ALA A 161 -50.63 10.54 -28.84
C ALA A 161 -50.03 11.75 -29.58
N ALA A 162 -50.20 12.95 -29.03
CA ALA A 162 -49.53 14.13 -29.58
C ALA A 162 -48.01 13.94 -29.52
N GLY A 163 -47.33 13.96 -30.67
CA GLY A 163 -45.89 13.71 -30.79
C GLY A 163 -45.47 12.25 -30.99
N ASP A 164 -46.39 11.29 -31.17
CA ASP A 164 -46.04 9.90 -31.56
C ASP A 164 -45.46 9.80 -32.97
N ILE A 165 -45.87 10.71 -33.86
CA ILE A 165 -45.32 10.94 -35.20
C ILE A 165 -44.56 12.26 -35.14
N ILE A 166 -43.24 12.24 -35.36
CA ILE A 166 -42.38 13.44 -35.34
C ILE A 166 -41.91 13.81 -36.75
N GLU A 167 -41.87 15.11 -37.05
CA GLU A 167 -41.34 15.65 -38.31
C GLU A 167 -39.94 15.10 -38.62
N GLY A 168 -39.77 14.50 -39.81
CA GLY A 168 -38.48 13.98 -40.27
C GLY A 168 -37.95 12.75 -39.52
N VAL A 169 -38.64 12.21 -38.51
CA VAL A 169 -38.25 10.97 -37.81
C VAL A 169 -38.94 9.77 -38.46
N GLY A 170 -38.14 8.92 -39.11
CA GLY A 170 -38.67 7.75 -39.80
C GLY A 170 -39.32 6.72 -38.88
N THR A 171 -40.45 6.14 -39.30
CA THR A 171 -41.17 5.12 -38.52
C THR A 171 -41.68 3.97 -39.38
N MET A 172 -41.78 2.77 -38.81
CA MET A 172 -42.32 1.58 -39.48
C MET A 172 -43.80 1.41 -39.13
N LEU A 173 -44.62 1.17 -40.15
CA LEU A 173 -46.05 0.92 -40.04
C LEU A 173 -46.34 -0.50 -40.52
N PHE A 174 -47.27 -1.20 -39.88
CA PHE A 174 -47.78 -2.49 -40.34
C PHE A 174 -49.30 -2.42 -40.54
N ARG A 175 -49.82 -3.25 -41.44
CA ARG A 175 -51.24 -3.28 -41.77
C ARG A 175 -52.02 -4.14 -40.77
N SER A 176 -53.16 -3.64 -40.31
CA SER A 176 -54.08 -4.37 -39.43
C SER A 176 -55.51 -4.21 -39.94
N GLY A 177 -55.87 -5.05 -40.91
CA GLY A 177 -57.16 -4.94 -41.60
C GLY A 177 -57.32 -3.64 -42.40
N GLY A 178 -58.21 -2.76 -41.92
CA GLY A 178 -58.57 -1.49 -42.57
C GLY A 178 -57.69 -0.29 -42.19
N GLU A 179 -56.72 -0.46 -41.31
CA GLU A 179 -55.88 0.60 -40.76
C GLU A 179 -54.38 0.26 -40.81
N TRP A 180 -53.54 1.29 -40.72
CA TRP A 180 -52.11 1.16 -40.49
C TRP A 180 -51.78 1.44 -39.03
N ARG A 181 -50.87 0.65 -38.48
CA ARG A 181 -50.41 0.76 -37.09
C ARG A 181 -48.93 1.02 -37.04
N GLN A 182 -48.53 2.02 -36.28
CA GLN A 182 -47.15 2.32 -36.00
C GLN A 182 -46.55 1.22 -35.12
N LEU A 183 -45.45 0.60 -35.55
CA LEU A 183 -44.81 -0.51 -34.84
C LEU A 183 -44.14 -0.06 -33.53
N PHE A 184 -43.48 1.09 -33.58
CA PHE A 184 -42.87 1.76 -32.43
C PHE A 184 -43.12 3.27 -32.55
N SER A 185 -43.54 3.92 -31.45
CA SER A 185 -43.67 5.38 -31.42
C SER A 185 -42.35 6.04 -31.84
N SER A 186 -42.46 7.11 -32.62
CA SER A 186 -41.32 7.94 -33.03
C SER A 186 -41.04 9.08 -32.05
N ALA A 187 -41.78 9.13 -30.93
CA ALA A 187 -41.56 10.10 -29.87
C ALA A 187 -40.12 10.02 -29.33
N THR A 188 -39.54 11.18 -29.02
CA THR A 188 -38.20 11.27 -28.42
C THR A 188 -38.19 10.58 -27.05
N GLY A 189 -37.61 9.38 -26.99
CA GLY A 189 -37.58 8.56 -25.78
C GLY A 189 -38.63 7.45 -25.68
N ALA A 190 -39.32 7.11 -26.79
CA ALA A 190 -40.24 5.98 -26.84
C ALA A 190 -39.59 4.67 -26.33
N THR A 191 -40.05 4.20 -25.18
CA THR A 191 -39.52 3.04 -24.45
C THR A 191 -40.67 2.15 -23.95
N PHE A 192 -40.29 0.99 -23.40
CA PHE A 192 -41.12 -0.08 -22.82
C PHE A 192 -42.41 0.41 -22.11
N ASP A 193 -43.51 -0.35 -22.21
CA ASP A 193 -44.85 0.02 -21.69
C ASP A 193 -44.88 0.17 -20.15
N HIS A 194 -44.49 1.36 -19.70
CA HIS A 194 -44.39 1.77 -18.31
C HIS A 194 -45.57 2.66 -17.94
N GLN A 195 -46.40 2.16 -17.03
CA GLN A 195 -47.67 2.77 -16.63
C GLN A 195 -47.52 3.83 -15.52
N GLY A 196 -46.29 4.20 -15.16
CA GLY A 196 -46.00 5.11 -14.06
C GLY A 196 -46.02 4.39 -12.71
N ASP A 197 -46.27 5.15 -11.64
CA ASP A 197 -46.30 4.60 -10.28
C ASP A 197 -47.53 3.72 -10.06
N TYR A 198 -47.36 2.63 -9.32
CA TYR A 198 -48.42 1.68 -9.00
C TYR A 198 -49.55 2.34 -8.19
N ALA A 199 -50.75 2.34 -8.77
CA ALA A 199 -51.99 2.69 -8.10
C ALA A 199 -52.87 1.44 -7.88
N GLY A 200 -53.16 1.09 -6.61
CA GLY A 200 -53.89 -0.13 -6.24
C GLY A 200 -55.39 -0.17 -6.62
N VAL A 201 -55.94 0.93 -7.15
CA VAL A 201 -57.30 0.97 -7.73
C VAL A 201 -57.32 0.73 -9.25
N THR A 202 -56.15 0.58 -9.87
CA THR A 202 -56.00 0.32 -11.30
C THR A 202 -55.81 -1.19 -11.55
N THR A 203 -56.46 -1.71 -12.58
CA THR A 203 -56.21 -3.07 -13.09
C THR A 203 -55.13 -3.02 -14.16
N TYR A 204 -54.03 -3.74 -13.95
CA TYR A 204 -52.92 -3.85 -14.90
C TYR A 204 -53.01 -5.16 -15.71
N THR A 205 -52.50 -5.13 -16.93
CA THR A 205 -52.46 -6.30 -17.84
C THR A 205 -51.08 -6.96 -17.81
N ALA A 206 -51.03 -8.28 -17.95
CA ALA A 206 -49.77 -9.01 -18.02
C ALA A 206 -48.84 -8.44 -19.11
N GLY A 207 -47.57 -8.26 -18.77
CA GLY A 207 -46.56 -7.60 -19.59
C GLY A 207 -46.28 -6.13 -19.24
N GLN A 208 -47.24 -5.42 -18.64
CA GLN A 208 -47.08 -4.00 -18.25
C GLN A 208 -46.08 -3.83 -17.09
N VAL A 209 -45.44 -2.66 -17.02
CA VAL A 209 -44.48 -2.31 -15.96
C VAL A 209 -44.97 -1.10 -15.16
N VAL A 210 -44.76 -1.13 -13.84
CA VAL A 210 -45.07 -0.03 -12.90
C VAL A 210 -43.86 0.29 -12.01
N THR A 211 -43.80 1.50 -11.47
CA THR A 211 -42.95 1.80 -10.31
C THR A 211 -43.64 1.33 -9.03
N GLY A 212 -42.97 0.52 -8.21
CA GLY A 212 -43.43 0.18 -6.87
C GLY A 212 -43.26 1.33 -5.88
N SER A 213 -43.89 1.23 -4.71
CA SER A 213 -43.76 2.20 -3.61
C SER A 213 -42.33 2.31 -3.03
N ASP A 214 -41.43 1.38 -3.37
CA ASP A 214 -40.00 1.39 -3.07
C ASP A 214 -39.13 2.06 -4.17
N GLY A 215 -39.75 2.56 -5.24
CA GLY A 215 -39.07 3.18 -6.37
C GLY A 215 -38.48 2.22 -7.40
N LYS A 216 -38.69 0.90 -7.27
CA LYS A 216 -38.23 -0.10 -8.25
C LYS A 216 -39.25 -0.36 -9.35
N TRP A 217 -38.80 -0.92 -10.46
CA TRP A 217 -39.67 -1.27 -11.59
C TRP A 217 -40.10 -2.72 -11.52
N TYR A 218 -41.41 -2.96 -11.64
CA TYR A 218 -42.02 -4.29 -11.57
C TYR A 218 -42.85 -4.60 -12.81
N GLN A 219 -42.58 -5.73 -13.45
CA GLN A 219 -43.37 -6.24 -14.58
C GLN A 219 -44.43 -7.23 -14.08
N LEU A 220 -45.67 -7.08 -14.54
CA LEU A 220 -46.73 -8.04 -14.25
C LEU A 220 -46.56 -9.30 -15.10
N LYS A 221 -46.33 -10.46 -14.48
CA LYS A 221 -46.20 -11.77 -15.17
C LYS A 221 -47.56 -12.34 -15.56
N ASP A 222 -48.48 -12.31 -14.61
CA ASP A 222 -49.81 -12.92 -14.64
C ASP A 222 -50.85 -11.89 -14.22
N ALA A 223 -52.10 -12.02 -14.66
CA ALA A 223 -53.16 -11.04 -14.31
C ALA A 223 -53.35 -10.94 -12.78
N SER A 224 -53.09 -9.77 -12.20
CA SER A 224 -53.34 -9.51 -10.78
C SER A 224 -54.73 -8.90 -10.54
N ALA A 225 -55.23 -9.03 -9.31
CA ALA A 225 -56.42 -8.32 -8.86
C ALA A 225 -56.06 -6.87 -8.46
N SER A 226 -57.02 -5.94 -8.61
CA SER A 226 -56.87 -4.58 -8.09
C SER A 226 -56.50 -4.62 -6.60
N GLY A 227 -55.36 -4.04 -6.25
CA GLY A 227 -54.85 -3.95 -4.88
C GLY A 227 -53.64 -4.84 -4.56
N ASP A 228 -53.24 -5.75 -5.45
CA ASP A 228 -52.04 -6.58 -5.30
C ASP A 228 -50.75 -5.77 -5.54
N ASP A 229 -50.19 -5.19 -4.47
CA ASP A 229 -49.01 -4.30 -4.49
C ASP A 229 -47.73 -5.04 -4.94
N PRO A 230 -47.04 -4.58 -6.00
CA PRO A 230 -45.79 -5.21 -6.46
C PRO A 230 -44.68 -5.31 -5.41
N VAL A 231 -44.60 -4.38 -4.45
CA VAL A 231 -43.53 -4.35 -3.42
C VAL A 231 -43.79 -5.37 -2.31
N GLY A 232 -45.03 -5.81 -2.13
CA GLY A 232 -45.46 -6.72 -1.06
C GLY A 232 -46.28 -7.91 -1.55
N SER A 233 -46.25 -8.21 -2.85
CA SER A 233 -47.21 -9.12 -3.50
C SER A 233 -47.21 -10.51 -2.89
N VAL A 234 -48.34 -10.88 -2.28
CA VAL A 234 -48.57 -12.21 -1.70
C VAL A 234 -48.93 -13.26 -2.74
N THR A 235 -49.23 -12.85 -3.98
CA THR A 235 -49.59 -13.73 -5.10
C THR A 235 -48.36 -14.19 -5.90
N GLY A 236 -47.29 -13.39 -5.90
CA GLY A 236 -46.10 -13.60 -6.74
C GLY A 236 -46.26 -13.17 -8.21
N ALA A 237 -47.38 -12.51 -8.55
CA ALA A 237 -47.71 -12.09 -9.92
C ALA A 237 -46.72 -11.09 -10.52
N TRP A 238 -45.97 -10.35 -9.71
CA TRP A 238 -45.01 -9.33 -10.14
C TRP A 238 -43.57 -9.86 -10.22
N LEU A 239 -42.79 -9.35 -11.19
CA LEU A 239 -41.35 -9.56 -11.34
C LEU A 239 -40.61 -8.24 -11.08
N GLU A 240 -39.67 -8.20 -10.13
CA GLU A 240 -38.73 -7.08 -10.00
C GLU A 240 -37.80 -7.07 -11.22
N VAL A 241 -37.84 -6.00 -12.03
CA VAL A 241 -37.12 -5.89 -13.31
C VAL A 241 -35.75 -5.24 -13.12
N LEU A 242 -35.68 -4.18 -12.31
CA LEU A 242 -34.46 -3.42 -12.04
C LEU A 242 -34.38 -3.02 -10.56
N ALA A 243 -33.31 -3.46 -9.90
CA ALA A 243 -32.92 -2.93 -8.59
C ALA A 243 -32.06 -1.67 -8.78
N ALA A 244 -32.66 -0.49 -8.55
CA ALA A 244 -32.05 0.82 -8.82
C ALA A 244 -30.75 1.13 -8.02
N ALA A 245 -30.39 0.31 -7.03
CA ALA A 245 -29.24 0.50 -6.16
C ALA A 245 -28.03 -0.42 -6.46
N SER A 246 -28.18 -1.43 -7.33
CA SER A 246 -27.14 -2.46 -7.55
C SER A 246 -26.48 -2.39 -8.92
N VAL A 247 -25.25 -1.88 -8.92
CA VAL A 247 -24.23 -2.29 -9.90
C VAL A 247 -24.07 -3.82 -9.79
N ALA A 248 -24.28 -4.56 -10.88
CA ALA A 248 -24.08 -6.02 -10.89
C ALA A 248 -22.62 -6.37 -10.58
N ASP A 249 -22.37 -7.54 -9.98
CA ASP A 249 -21.01 -7.94 -9.62
C ASP A 249 -20.08 -7.98 -10.85
N GLY A 250 -18.85 -7.49 -10.69
CA GLY A 250 -17.90 -7.29 -11.79
C GLY A 250 -18.28 -6.24 -12.85
N ALA A 251 -19.45 -5.56 -12.75
CA ALA A 251 -19.88 -4.63 -13.80
C ALA A 251 -19.06 -3.33 -13.85
N VAL A 252 -18.32 -2.98 -12.80
CA VAL A 252 -17.32 -1.88 -12.80
C VAL A 252 -15.95 -2.45 -13.13
N THR A 253 -15.52 -2.25 -14.37
CA THR A 253 -14.19 -2.62 -14.87
C THR A 253 -13.28 -1.41 -14.94
N THR A 254 -11.97 -1.61 -15.08
CA THR A 254 -10.97 -0.52 -15.17
C THR A 254 -11.32 0.51 -16.26
N VAL A 255 -11.73 0.07 -17.45
CA VAL A 255 -12.16 0.95 -18.56
C VAL A 255 -13.37 1.84 -18.20
N LYS A 256 -14.19 1.46 -17.21
CA LYS A 256 -15.35 2.26 -16.76
C LYS A 256 -15.01 3.29 -15.68
N ILE A 257 -13.77 3.29 -15.18
CA ILE A 257 -13.24 4.30 -14.27
C ILE A 257 -12.13 5.04 -15.00
N ALA A 258 -12.37 6.30 -15.39
CA ALA A 258 -11.31 7.13 -15.98
C ALA A 258 -10.18 7.39 -14.96
N ASP A 259 -8.96 7.58 -15.44
CA ASP A 259 -7.81 7.88 -14.58
C ASP A 259 -8.07 9.13 -13.72
N GLY A 260 -7.82 9.03 -12.41
CA GLY A 260 -8.12 10.08 -11.44
C GLY A 260 -9.61 10.29 -11.12
N ALA A 261 -10.54 9.50 -11.68
CA ALA A 261 -11.96 9.63 -11.38
C ALA A 261 -12.33 9.28 -9.93
N VAL A 262 -11.45 8.59 -9.19
CA VAL A 262 -11.61 8.26 -7.77
C VAL A 262 -10.72 9.18 -6.94
N THR A 263 -11.34 10.17 -6.29
CA THR A 263 -10.70 11.23 -5.50
C THR A 263 -10.98 11.05 -4.01
N GLU A 264 -10.28 11.77 -3.12
CA GLU A 264 -10.45 11.65 -1.66
C GLU A 264 -11.92 11.69 -1.20
N PRO A 265 -12.80 12.62 -1.65
CA PRO A 265 -14.21 12.63 -1.23
C PRO A 265 -15.03 11.40 -1.67
N LYS A 266 -14.50 10.56 -2.56
CA LYS A 266 -15.16 9.34 -3.06
C LYS A 266 -14.76 8.08 -2.28
N HIS A 267 -13.89 8.21 -1.28
CA HIS A 267 -13.60 7.17 -0.30
C HIS A 267 -13.83 7.71 1.11
N ALA A 268 -14.50 6.93 1.96
CA ALA A 268 -14.60 7.26 3.38
C ALA A 268 -13.22 7.19 4.05
N THR A 269 -12.98 8.05 5.05
CA THR A 269 -11.78 7.99 5.90
C THR A 269 -11.60 6.59 6.47
N GLY A 270 -10.46 5.95 6.21
CA GLY A 270 -10.19 4.56 6.61
C GLY A 270 -10.80 3.48 5.72
N GLY A 271 -11.45 3.83 4.60
CA GLY A 271 -12.08 2.87 3.67
C GLY A 271 -11.09 1.92 2.97
N VAL A 272 -9.81 2.29 2.89
CA VAL A 272 -8.74 1.40 2.39
C VAL A 272 -8.14 0.62 3.56
N SER A 273 -8.60 -0.62 3.74
CA SER A 273 -8.02 -1.53 4.74
C SER A 273 -6.67 -2.12 4.28
N SER A 274 -5.87 -2.64 5.22
CA SER A 274 -4.64 -3.38 4.90
C SER A 274 -4.86 -4.60 3.99
N ARG A 275 -6.08 -5.16 3.97
CA ARG A 275 -6.50 -6.25 3.08
C ARG A 275 -6.78 -5.80 1.64
N ALA A 276 -7.01 -4.50 1.41
CA ALA A 276 -7.18 -3.91 0.08
C ALA A 276 -5.84 -3.53 -0.57
N LEU A 277 -4.74 -3.56 0.19
CA LEU A 277 -3.39 -3.31 -0.32
C LEU A 277 -2.73 -4.65 -0.68
N ALA A 278 -2.41 -4.83 -1.96
CA ALA A 278 -1.57 -5.95 -2.38
C ALA A 278 -0.15 -5.83 -1.78
N ALA A 279 0.56 -6.96 -1.68
CA ALA A 279 1.97 -6.94 -1.28
C ALA A 279 2.77 -6.01 -2.21
N SER A 280 3.58 -5.13 -1.64
CA SER A 280 4.33 -4.08 -2.36
C SER A 280 3.48 -3.02 -3.09
N ALA A 281 2.18 -2.91 -2.81
CA ALA A 281 1.35 -1.83 -3.36
C ALA A 281 1.82 -0.45 -2.87
N ALA A 282 2.11 -0.33 -1.57
CA ALA A 282 2.69 0.85 -0.93
C ALA A 282 4.22 0.67 -0.75
N THR A 283 4.98 0.98 -1.80
CA THR A 283 6.45 1.13 -1.69
C THR A 283 6.79 2.46 -1.01
N LEU A 284 8.01 2.60 -0.47
CA LEU A 284 8.47 3.85 0.14
C LEU A 284 8.30 5.05 -0.80
N GLU A 285 8.57 4.89 -2.09
CA GLU A 285 8.40 5.95 -3.11
C GLU A 285 6.96 6.46 -3.24
N LYS A 286 5.96 5.64 -2.89
CA LYS A 286 4.53 5.97 -2.97
C LYS A 286 3.95 6.53 -1.67
N ILE A 287 4.75 6.59 -0.60
CA ILE A 287 4.36 7.16 0.70
C ILE A 287 4.84 8.61 0.73
N ALA A 288 4.00 9.56 1.15
CA ALA A 288 4.40 10.97 1.24
C ALA A 288 5.50 11.17 2.32
N ASP A 289 6.35 12.19 2.15
CA ASP A 289 7.57 12.35 2.96
C ASP A 289 7.31 12.67 4.44
N ASP A 290 6.14 13.24 4.75
CA ASP A 290 5.58 13.41 6.09
C ASP A 290 5.24 12.06 6.74
N ALA A 291 4.52 11.18 6.04
CA ALA A 291 4.22 9.83 6.50
C ALA A 291 5.49 8.95 6.60
N LYS A 292 6.55 9.24 5.83
CA LYS A 292 7.88 8.63 6.02
C LYS A 292 8.55 9.10 7.31
N ALA A 293 8.35 10.33 7.74
CA ALA A 293 8.94 10.85 8.98
C ALA A 293 8.44 10.07 10.21
N ASP A 294 7.14 9.74 10.25
CA ASP A 294 6.51 8.91 11.29
C ASP A 294 7.05 7.47 11.35
N PHE A 295 7.64 6.96 10.25
CA PHE A 295 8.23 5.62 10.19
C PHE A 295 9.74 5.59 10.55
N ARG A 296 10.40 6.76 10.71
CA ARG A 296 11.83 6.88 11.05
C ARG A 296 12.13 6.64 12.54
N LEU A 297 11.62 5.55 13.10
CA LEU A 297 12.05 5.01 14.41
C LEU A 297 13.37 4.22 14.33
N VAL A 298 13.99 4.19 13.15
CA VAL A 298 15.44 4.05 13.02
C VAL A 298 15.97 5.46 12.78
N ASP A 299 16.85 5.94 13.65
CA ASP A 299 17.57 7.21 13.47
C ASP A 299 18.17 7.21 12.06
N PRO A 300 17.75 8.14 11.15
CA PRO A 300 18.11 8.07 9.74
C PRO A 300 19.62 8.22 9.49
N ASN A 301 20.41 8.57 10.51
CA ASN A 301 21.85 8.78 10.44
C ASN A 301 22.67 7.74 11.22
N GLY A 302 22.08 6.63 11.68
CA GLY A 302 22.83 5.53 12.32
C GLY A 302 23.36 5.86 13.73
N PRO A 303 24.68 5.95 13.95
CA PRO A 303 25.30 6.06 15.28
C PRO A 303 24.75 7.14 16.24
N ARG A 304 24.90 6.89 17.55
CA ARG A 304 24.60 7.86 18.62
C ARG A 304 25.44 9.12 18.45
N THR A 305 24.89 10.26 18.89
CA THR A 305 25.62 11.54 19.04
C THR A 305 26.91 11.34 19.86
N PRO A 306 28.11 11.51 19.29
CA PRO A 306 29.35 11.32 20.04
C PRO A 306 29.55 12.41 21.09
N ILE A 307 29.97 12.03 22.30
CA ILE A 307 30.43 12.93 23.37
C ILE A 307 31.97 12.91 23.44
N GLY A 308 32.62 14.02 23.06
CA GLY A 308 34.06 14.19 23.20
C GLY A 308 34.45 14.96 24.46
N TYR A 309 35.60 14.63 25.06
CA TYR A 309 36.28 15.54 25.99
C TYR A 309 36.63 16.84 25.27
N PHE A 310 36.49 17.97 25.96
CA PHE A 310 36.81 19.30 25.41
C PHE A 310 37.74 20.10 26.33
N GLY A 311 37.56 19.97 27.65
CA GLY A 311 38.48 20.54 28.64
C GLY A 311 38.08 20.21 30.07
N THR A 312 38.82 20.74 31.05
CA THR A 312 38.74 20.37 32.48
C THR A 312 37.32 20.30 33.06
N TYR A 313 36.43 21.21 32.64
CA TYR A 313 35.04 21.29 33.12
C TYR A 313 34.00 21.11 32.01
N THR A 314 34.40 20.61 30.83
CA THR A 314 33.57 20.63 29.62
C THR A 314 33.70 19.40 28.72
N VAL A 315 32.57 18.94 28.21
CA VAL A 315 32.49 17.94 27.12
C VAL A 315 31.73 18.53 25.93
N GLN A 316 31.98 18.03 24.72
CA GLN A 316 31.35 18.45 23.48
C GLN A 316 30.43 17.37 22.91
N ILE A 317 29.21 17.74 22.51
CA ILE A 317 28.27 16.90 21.78
C ILE A 317 28.40 17.22 20.29
N LEU A 318 28.64 16.21 19.46
CA LEU A 318 29.01 16.38 18.05
C LEU A 318 27.89 15.99 17.08
N GLY A 319 27.65 16.83 16.06
CA GLY A 319 27.12 16.38 14.77
C GLY A 319 25.62 16.05 14.69
N GLN A 320 24.76 16.50 15.62
CA GLN A 320 23.30 16.39 15.47
C GLN A 320 22.60 17.75 15.46
N SER A 321 21.74 17.96 14.47
CA SER A 321 20.91 19.15 14.27
C SER A 321 19.54 19.07 14.98
N SER A 322 19.14 17.90 15.47
CA SER A 322 17.84 17.66 16.09
C SER A 322 17.84 16.39 16.94
N PHE A 323 17.01 16.35 17.98
CA PHE A 323 16.89 15.25 18.93
C PHE A 323 15.44 14.77 19.03
N ALA A 324 15.20 13.47 18.80
CA ALA A 324 13.93 12.81 19.10
C ALA A 324 13.90 12.43 20.59
N MET A 325 12.93 12.96 21.35
CA MET A 325 12.90 12.89 22.81
C MET A 325 12.24 11.61 23.35
N GLY A 326 12.75 10.45 22.98
CA GLY A 326 12.18 9.14 23.34
C GLY A 326 12.54 8.62 24.74
N GLY A 327 12.90 9.51 25.67
CA GLY A 327 13.27 9.17 27.04
C GLY A 327 14.58 8.38 27.16
N PHE A 328 14.56 7.35 28.00
CA PHE A 328 15.66 6.40 28.16
C PHE A 328 15.75 5.40 26.99
N ARG A 329 16.95 4.83 26.78
CA ARG A 329 17.27 3.92 25.67
C ARG A 329 17.56 2.49 26.19
N TYR A 330 17.23 1.49 25.37
CA TYR A 330 17.59 0.09 25.57
C TYR A 330 17.83 -0.63 24.24
N LYS A 331 18.98 -1.32 24.12
CA LYS A 331 19.39 -2.09 22.93
C LYS A 331 19.27 -1.28 21.65
N GLY A 332 19.79 -0.06 21.69
CA GLY A 332 19.74 0.91 20.61
C GLY A 332 18.35 1.49 20.29
N ARG A 333 17.28 1.14 21.01
CA ARG A 333 15.90 1.65 20.79
C ARG A 333 15.42 2.52 21.95
N TYR A 334 14.57 3.49 21.67
CA TYR A 334 13.87 4.24 22.71
C TYR A 334 12.74 3.40 23.30
N LEU A 335 12.44 3.59 24.59
CA LEU A 335 11.32 2.92 25.25
C LEU A 335 9.97 3.46 24.74
N GLU A 336 9.94 4.71 24.31
CA GLU A 336 8.77 5.34 23.69
C GLU A 336 8.77 5.20 22.16
N ARG A 337 7.61 4.83 21.60
CA ARG A 337 7.43 4.54 20.17
C ARG A 337 7.06 5.78 19.34
N ARG A 338 6.72 6.90 19.96
CA ARG A 338 6.47 8.19 19.31
C ARG A 338 6.99 9.27 20.24
N ALA A 339 7.94 10.07 19.75
CA ALA A 339 8.61 11.09 20.52
C ALA A 339 8.66 12.40 19.71
N PRO A 340 8.40 13.56 20.33
CA PRO A 340 8.58 14.84 19.66
C PRO A 340 10.05 15.07 19.29
N VAL A 341 10.27 15.80 18.21
CA VAL A 341 11.61 16.13 17.69
C VAL A 341 11.85 17.61 17.85
N PHE A 342 12.91 17.98 18.56
CA PHE A 342 13.33 19.36 18.76
C PHE A 342 14.66 19.61 18.06
N SER A 343 14.86 20.83 17.55
CA SER A 343 16.16 21.27 17.03
C SER A 343 17.23 21.19 18.11
N SER A 344 18.50 21.02 17.72
CA SER A 344 19.61 21.27 18.63
C SER A 344 19.61 22.74 19.10
N PRO A 345 20.16 23.08 20.28
CA PRO A 345 20.35 24.48 20.66
C PRO A 345 21.20 25.25 19.64
N ALA A 346 21.32 26.57 19.79
CA ALA A 346 22.19 27.36 18.92
C ALA A 346 23.66 26.91 19.07
N PHE A 347 24.38 26.84 17.94
CA PHE A 347 25.79 26.45 17.92
C PHE A 347 26.69 27.57 18.41
N ASP A 348 27.74 27.23 19.16
CA ASP A 348 28.84 28.16 19.41
C ASP A 348 29.69 28.27 18.13
N ALA A 349 29.71 29.47 17.55
CA ALA A 349 30.35 29.78 16.28
C ALA A 349 31.90 29.75 16.31
N LEU A 350 32.51 29.45 17.46
CA LEU A 350 33.96 29.60 17.67
C LEU A 350 34.88 28.72 16.78
N TYR A 351 34.39 27.66 16.12
CA TYR A 351 35.20 26.90 15.14
C TYR A 351 34.41 26.45 13.90
N ALA A 352 34.84 26.97 12.75
CA ALA A 352 34.70 26.47 11.38
C ALA A 352 33.27 26.24 10.79
N PRO A 353 33.04 26.61 9.51
CA PRO A 353 31.76 26.40 8.86
C PRO A 353 31.49 24.91 8.61
N GLY A 354 30.49 24.36 9.30
CA GLY A 354 30.00 22.98 9.12
C GLY A 354 30.14 22.05 10.33
N GLY A 355 30.76 22.48 11.42
CA GLY A 355 30.93 21.68 12.64
C GLY A 355 29.87 21.97 13.71
N HIS A 356 28.81 21.16 13.79
CA HIS A 356 27.81 21.25 14.86
C HIS A 356 28.40 20.78 16.20
N ARG A 357 28.55 21.68 17.17
CA ARG A 357 29.06 21.39 18.53
C ARG A 357 28.23 22.08 19.62
N HIS A 358 28.00 21.37 20.72
CA HIS A 358 27.49 21.95 21.97
C HIS A 358 28.38 21.60 23.13
N ILE A 359 28.76 22.60 23.92
CA ILE A 359 29.54 22.43 25.14
C ILE A 359 28.57 22.16 26.28
N VAL A 360 28.74 21.03 26.96
CA VAL A 360 28.11 20.74 28.24
C VAL A 360 29.14 21.01 29.32
N SER A 361 28.82 21.94 30.21
CA SER A 361 29.72 22.49 31.22
C SER A 361 29.24 22.16 32.63
N TYR A 362 30.18 21.84 33.51
CA TYR A 362 29.94 21.63 34.94
C TYR A 362 30.45 22.79 35.79
N GLY A 363 31.05 23.79 35.16
CA GLY A 363 31.65 24.95 35.81
C GLY A 363 32.91 24.65 36.63
N ASN A 364 33.59 25.72 37.01
CA ASN A 364 34.56 25.72 38.11
C ASN A 364 33.94 26.35 39.38
N GLY A 365 32.63 26.17 39.57
CA GLY A 365 31.85 26.74 40.68
C GLY A 365 31.77 28.28 40.72
N THR A 366 32.05 28.96 39.61
CA THR A 366 32.19 30.45 39.56
C THR A 366 31.57 31.10 38.32
N THR A 367 30.90 30.34 37.45
CA THR A 367 30.35 30.81 36.16
C THR A 367 28.88 30.45 36.00
N THR A 368 28.11 31.24 35.23
CA THR A 368 26.65 31.07 35.04
C THR A 368 26.26 30.00 34.01
N GLN A 369 27.15 29.06 33.71
CA GLN A 369 27.02 28.15 32.56
C GLN A 369 27.27 26.71 33.01
N ASP A 370 26.51 26.28 34.02
CA ASP A 370 26.60 24.96 34.62
C ASP A 370 25.31 24.21 34.24
N ASP A 371 25.43 23.17 33.41
CA ASP A 371 24.30 22.44 32.83
C ASP A 371 23.68 21.41 33.80
N LEU A 372 23.94 21.57 35.11
CA LEU A 372 23.38 20.71 36.15
C LEU A 372 21.85 20.70 36.05
N GLY A 373 21.26 19.50 36.11
CA GLY A 373 19.82 19.29 36.01
C GLY A 373 19.08 19.40 37.34
N VAL A 374 19.76 19.08 38.46
CA VAL A 374 19.16 19.14 39.82
C VAL A 374 20.12 19.67 40.89
N GLU A 375 21.43 19.45 40.72
CA GLU A 375 22.44 19.92 41.67
C GLU A 375 22.73 21.42 41.47
N THR A 376 23.08 22.11 42.55
CA THR A 376 23.62 23.49 42.51
C THR A 376 25.15 23.52 42.61
N LEU A 377 25.78 22.39 42.93
CA LEU A 377 27.22 22.16 42.82
C LEU A 377 27.47 20.67 42.55
N HIS A 378 28.27 20.35 41.56
CA HIS A 378 28.61 18.97 41.20
C HIS A 378 29.32 18.24 42.37
N VAL A 379 29.20 16.92 42.44
CA VAL A 379 30.04 16.10 43.35
C VAL A 379 31.14 15.38 42.56
N LYS A 380 32.38 15.46 43.06
CA LYS A 380 33.53 14.76 42.48
C LYS A 380 33.50 13.25 42.76
N GLU A 381 34.29 12.52 41.97
CA GLU A 381 34.44 11.06 42.02
C GLU A 381 33.08 10.38 41.85
N GLN A 382 32.39 10.69 40.76
CA GLN A 382 31.04 10.18 40.50
C GLN A 382 30.73 10.16 38.99
N TRP A 383 29.89 9.19 38.59
CA TRP A 383 29.34 9.11 37.24
C TRP A 383 28.17 10.05 37.03
N TYR A 384 28.08 10.60 35.82
CA TYR A 384 26.99 11.46 35.36
C TYR A 384 26.46 11.04 33.99
N ALA A 385 25.19 11.36 33.74
CA ALA A 385 24.53 11.21 32.45
C ALA A 385 24.19 12.58 31.85
N VAL A 386 24.38 12.70 30.53
CA VAL A 386 23.99 13.83 29.70
C VAL A 386 22.66 13.53 29.03
N PHE A 387 21.75 14.50 29.04
CA PHE A 387 20.44 14.47 28.42
C PHE A 387 20.25 15.67 27.49
N ALA A 388 19.49 15.49 26.42
CA ALA A 388 18.81 16.60 25.74
C ALA A 388 17.39 16.70 26.31
N CYS A 389 16.89 17.91 26.53
CA CYS A 389 15.62 18.19 27.20
C CYS A 389 14.87 19.31 26.50
N ALA A 390 13.53 19.27 26.52
CA ALA A 390 12.66 20.31 25.98
C ALA A 390 11.25 20.25 26.59
N ASN A 391 10.49 21.32 26.44
CA ASN A 391 9.06 21.42 26.73
C ASN A 391 8.26 21.70 25.45
N ASP A 392 6.95 21.45 25.50
CA ASP A 392 6.03 21.82 24.43
C ASP A 392 6.09 23.34 24.17
N GLY A 393 6.40 23.71 22.93
CA GLY A 393 6.58 25.10 22.51
C GLY A 393 8.03 25.61 22.53
N ASP A 394 9.00 24.85 23.08
CA ASP A 394 10.41 25.20 22.95
C ASP A 394 10.88 25.06 21.49
N ALA A 395 11.60 26.06 20.98
CA ALA A 395 12.12 26.03 19.61
C ALA A 395 13.33 25.10 19.44
N ASN A 396 14.08 24.86 20.53
CA ASN A 396 15.29 24.04 20.54
C ASN A 396 15.41 23.29 21.87
N ALA A 397 16.07 22.14 21.85
CA ALA A 397 16.48 21.42 23.04
C ALA A 397 17.55 22.19 23.84
N VAL A 398 17.66 21.90 25.12
CA VAL A 398 18.79 22.25 25.99
C VAL A 398 19.46 20.98 26.50
N PHE A 399 20.73 21.07 26.91
CA PHE A 399 21.41 19.94 27.54
C PHE A 399 21.38 20.05 29.06
N LYS A 400 21.22 18.90 29.72
CA LYS A 400 21.26 18.80 31.18
C LYS A 400 22.04 17.57 31.63
N VAL A 401 22.67 17.68 32.80
CA VAL A 401 23.44 16.58 33.40
C VAL A 401 22.89 16.16 34.75
N MET A 402 22.78 14.84 34.95
CA MET A 402 22.27 14.23 36.17
C MET A 402 23.29 13.25 36.76
N PRO A 403 23.48 13.22 38.08
CA PRO A 403 24.31 12.20 38.72
C PRO A 403 23.65 10.82 38.62
N PHE A 404 24.46 9.78 38.45
CA PHE A 404 24.04 8.42 38.77
C PHE A 404 24.13 8.23 40.29
N PHE A 405 23.03 7.89 40.95
CA PHE A 405 23.03 7.62 42.39
C PHE A 405 23.27 6.12 42.64
N ARG A 406 24.31 5.79 43.42
CA ARG A 406 24.54 4.41 43.86
C ARG A 406 23.75 4.11 45.12
N VAL A 407 23.07 2.97 45.14
CA VAL A 407 22.27 2.48 46.25
C VAL A 407 23.17 1.95 47.36
N ARG A 408 23.07 2.52 48.56
CA ARG A 408 23.64 1.95 49.78
C ARG A 408 22.75 0.84 50.32
N ASP A 409 21.47 1.14 50.45
CA ASP A 409 20.47 0.28 51.08
C ASP A 409 19.07 0.77 50.72
N VAL A 410 18.11 -0.16 50.82
CA VAL A 410 16.70 0.05 50.48
C VAL A 410 15.83 -0.28 51.69
N GLY A 411 14.74 0.47 51.90
CA GLY A 411 13.75 0.21 52.94
C GLY A 411 13.97 0.95 54.27
N VAL A 412 15.14 1.57 54.48
CA VAL A 412 15.46 2.28 55.73
C VAL A 412 14.91 3.70 55.69
N GLY A 413 13.92 3.96 56.55
CA GLY A 413 13.15 5.21 56.56
C GLY A 413 11.80 5.12 55.83
N GLY A 414 11.55 4.01 55.14
CA GLY A 414 10.29 3.74 54.43
C GLY A 414 10.52 2.65 53.37
N ALA A 415 9.50 1.84 53.07
CA ALA A 415 9.66 0.63 52.25
C ALA A 415 10.27 0.87 50.86
N ASN A 416 10.03 2.04 50.26
CA ASN A 416 10.57 2.43 48.96
C ASN A 416 11.73 3.44 49.03
N VAL A 417 12.31 3.71 50.20
CA VAL A 417 13.41 4.66 50.36
C VAL A 417 14.73 4.01 49.93
N VAL A 418 15.45 4.69 49.06
CA VAL A 418 16.79 4.34 48.57
C VAL A 418 17.78 5.37 49.13
N ARG A 419 18.77 4.94 49.91
CA ARG A 419 19.81 5.84 50.46
C ARG A 419 21.11 5.74 49.66
N PHE A 420 21.87 6.82 49.54
CA PHE A 420 23.01 6.89 48.62
C PHE A 420 24.37 6.61 49.26
N CYS A 421 25.25 5.94 48.49
CA CYS A 421 26.68 5.77 48.80
C CYS A 421 27.59 6.24 47.64
N PRO A 422 28.92 6.33 47.86
CA PRO A 422 29.85 6.69 46.79
C PRO A 422 29.89 5.64 45.65
N GLY A 423 29.73 6.11 44.41
CA GLY A 423 29.87 5.31 43.18
C GLY A 423 31.12 5.68 42.37
N GLY A 424 32.16 6.14 43.07
CA GLY A 424 33.38 6.68 42.48
C GLY A 424 34.55 5.71 42.49
N GLU A 425 35.71 6.24 42.10
CA GLU A 425 36.98 5.55 42.02
C GLU A 425 37.31 4.82 43.34
N ASN A 426 37.62 3.52 43.25
CA ASN A 426 37.97 2.64 44.37
C ASN A 426 36.92 2.50 45.50
N THR A 427 35.69 3.03 45.39
CA THR A 427 34.66 2.95 46.47
C THR A 427 33.77 1.71 46.42
N ASN A 428 34.33 0.55 46.01
CA ASN A 428 33.59 -0.69 45.84
C ASN A 428 33.06 -1.26 47.17
N GLY A 429 31.76 -1.54 47.23
CA GLY A 429 31.10 -2.00 48.46
C GLY A 429 31.05 -0.94 49.58
N SER A 430 31.35 0.34 49.28
CA SER A 430 31.29 1.40 50.28
C SER A 430 29.88 1.58 50.83
N THR A 431 29.74 1.46 52.15
CA THR A 431 28.51 1.74 52.89
C THR A 431 28.50 3.15 53.51
N ALA A 432 29.47 4.00 53.17
CA ALA A 432 29.45 5.40 53.57
C ALA A 432 28.23 6.14 52.97
N SER A 433 27.71 7.15 53.66
CA SER A 433 26.68 8.02 53.09
C SER A 433 27.32 8.98 52.08
N LYS A 434 26.72 9.12 50.88
CA LYS A 434 27.02 10.20 49.94
C LYS A 434 25.93 11.26 50.06
N VAL A 435 26.33 12.52 50.02
CA VAL A 435 25.43 13.70 50.07
C VAL A 435 25.67 14.51 48.81
N TYR A 436 24.57 14.95 48.19
CA TYR A 436 24.56 15.75 46.96
C TYR A 436 24.03 17.15 47.27
N THR A 437 24.56 18.16 46.59
CA THR A 437 24.15 19.56 46.77
C THR A 437 22.94 19.84 45.89
N MET A 438 21.77 19.34 46.29
CA MET A 438 20.51 19.43 45.55
C MET A 438 19.33 19.75 46.48
N PRO A 439 18.25 20.37 45.99
CA PRO A 439 17.09 20.68 46.82
C PRO A 439 16.36 19.41 47.28
N VAL A 440 15.75 19.50 48.46
CA VAL A 440 14.74 18.53 48.93
C VAL A 440 13.56 18.58 47.96
N ASP A 441 13.07 17.41 47.57
CA ASP A 441 12.00 17.18 46.59
C ASP A 441 12.24 17.75 45.18
N GLY A 442 13.49 18.13 44.85
CA GLY A 442 13.90 18.55 43.50
C GLY A 442 13.77 17.48 42.41
N LEU A 443 13.55 16.21 42.79
CA LEU A 443 13.33 15.07 41.90
C LEU A 443 11.90 14.53 41.99
N ALA A 444 11.00 15.16 42.75
CA ALA A 444 9.63 14.69 42.88
C ALA A 444 8.91 14.70 41.52
N GLY A 445 8.34 13.56 41.13
CA GLY A 445 7.62 13.37 39.88
C GLY A 445 8.47 13.01 38.66
N VAL A 446 9.80 12.98 38.75
CA VAL A 446 10.64 12.63 37.57
C VAL A 446 10.71 11.12 37.35
N ASP A 447 10.82 10.73 36.08
CA ASP A 447 11.20 9.38 35.70
C ASP A 447 12.59 9.01 36.22
N CYS A 448 12.75 7.76 36.61
CA CYS A 448 13.97 7.23 37.20
C CYS A 448 14.25 5.83 36.66
N LEU A 449 15.36 5.71 35.94
CA LEU A 449 15.85 4.47 35.38
C LEU A 449 16.50 3.60 36.45
N ILE A 450 16.08 2.34 36.51
CA ILE A 450 16.53 1.34 37.48
C ILE A 450 17.64 0.46 36.87
N ILE A 451 18.80 0.47 37.50
CA ILE A 451 20.03 -0.14 36.98
C ILE A 451 20.53 -1.16 38.01
N HIS A 452 20.44 -2.44 37.67
CA HIS A 452 20.88 -3.52 38.56
C HIS A 452 22.30 -3.98 38.24
N GLU A 453 23.15 -4.01 39.27
CA GLU A 453 24.47 -4.68 39.25
C GLU A 453 24.30 -6.19 39.06
N THR A 454 23.19 -6.78 39.51
CA THR A 454 22.86 -8.18 39.25
C THR A 454 21.36 -8.37 39.10
N LEU A 455 20.91 -8.88 37.94
CA LEU A 455 19.51 -9.20 37.66
C LEU A 455 19.39 -10.65 37.21
N ASN A 456 18.50 -11.42 37.84
CA ASN A 456 18.27 -12.84 37.51
C ASN A 456 19.57 -13.68 37.48
N GLY A 457 20.51 -13.40 38.40
CA GLY A 457 21.82 -14.06 38.47
C GLY A 457 22.81 -13.64 37.38
N ARG A 458 22.52 -12.62 36.56
CA ARG A 458 23.42 -12.07 35.55
C ARG A 458 23.99 -10.73 36.01
N PRO A 459 25.33 -10.55 36.01
CA PRO A 459 25.96 -9.25 36.21
C PRO A 459 25.48 -8.21 35.19
N ASN A 460 25.36 -6.96 35.63
CA ASN A 460 25.04 -5.77 34.82
C ASN A 460 23.74 -5.93 34.01
N GLY A 461 22.77 -6.62 34.62
CA GLY A 461 21.51 -6.94 33.98
C GLY A 461 20.59 -5.72 33.90
N PHE A 462 20.74 -4.94 32.84
CA PHE A 462 19.87 -3.81 32.57
C PHE A 462 18.44 -4.28 32.24
N SER A 463 17.50 -3.93 33.13
CA SER A 463 16.09 -4.34 33.05
C SER A 463 15.26 -3.51 32.08
N GLY A 464 15.73 -2.32 31.69
CA GLY A 464 14.93 -1.33 30.97
C GLY A 464 13.79 -0.73 31.80
N ARG A 465 13.77 -0.97 33.10
CA ARG A 465 12.70 -0.53 33.99
C ARG A 465 12.87 0.94 34.36
N VAL A 466 11.80 1.70 34.16
CA VAL A 466 11.64 3.07 34.66
C VAL A 466 10.58 3.06 35.77
N THR A 467 10.75 3.90 36.78
CA THR A 467 9.79 4.16 37.86
C THR A 467 9.84 5.66 38.18
N THR A 468 8.87 6.21 38.90
CA THR A 468 8.90 7.64 39.29
C THR A 468 9.59 7.81 40.64
N ILE A 469 10.33 8.90 40.86
CA ILE A 469 10.72 9.37 42.21
C ILE A 469 9.55 10.14 42.82
N THR A 470 9.15 9.84 44.05
CA THR A 470 8.06 10.55 44.74
C THR A 470 8.55 11.76 45.53
N ASP A 471 9.73 11.64 46.13
CA ASP A 471 10.35 12.62 47.03
C ASP A 471 11.86 12.35 47.14
N ASN A 472 12.64 13.34 47.57
CA ASN A 472 14.08 13.15 47.80
C ASN A 472 14.64 14.07 48.89
N THR A 473 15.69 13.59 49.56
CA THR A 473 16.57 14.42 50.38
C THR A 473 17.89 14.68 49.64
N THR A 474 18.88 15.27 50.30
CA THR A 474 20.26 15.37 49.79
C THR A 474 21.03 14.04 49.78
N SER A 475 20.50 12.96 50.39
CA SER A 475 21.19 11.67 50.54
C SER A 475 20.32 10.43 50.34
N SER A 476 19.08 10.62 49.88
CA SER A 476 18.12 9.55 49.57
C SER A 476 17.08 10.01 48.56
N ALA A 477 16.44 9.06 47.88
CA ALA A 477 15.19 9.27 47.14
C ALA A 477 14.19 8.16 47.47
N THR A 478 12.91 8.47 47.45
CA THR A 478 11.84 7.48 47.56
C THR A 478 11.28 7.22 46.17
N LEU A 479 11.12 5.94 45.83
CA LEU A 479 10.60 5.54 44.53
C LEU A 479 9.12 5.15 44.62
N ALA A 480 8.35 5.32 43.55
CA ALA A 480 6.99 4.77 43.49
C ALA A 480 6.99 3.23 43.65
N ASN A 481 8.06 2.58 43.18
CA ASN A 481 8.31 1.15 43.35
C ASN A 481 9.81 0.85 43.22
N VAL A 482 10.46 0.40 44.30
CA VAL A 482 11.90 0.03 44.33
C VAL A 482 12.22 -1.28 43.62
N GLY A 483 11.25 -2.18 43.47
CA GLY A 483 11.45 -3.47 42.82
C GLY A 483 12.49 -4.34 43.52
N GLY A 484 13.44 -4.87 42.75
CA GLY A 484 14.54 -5.70 43.25
C GLY A 484 15.84 -4.94 43.53
N LEU A 485 15.78 -3.62 43.76
CA LEU A 485 16.98 -2.83 44.05
C LEU A 485 17.68 -3.33 45.33
N ALA A 486 19.00 -3.45 45.26
CA ALA A 486 19.86 -3.87 46.37
C ALA A 486 21.06 -2.91 46.57
N ASN A 487 21.91 -3.18 47.56
CA ASN A 487 23.19 -2.48 47.72
C ASN A 487 24.00 -2.56 46.41
N SER A 488 24.69 -1.47 46.10
CA SER A 488 25.54 -1.25 44.93
C SER A 488 24.86 -1.09 43.58
N ASP A 489 23.57 -1.40 43.44
CA ASP A 489 22.76 -1.00 42.28
C ASP A 489 22.82 0.52 42.05
N TYR A 490 22.37 0.99 40.88
CA TYR A 490 22.26 2.41 40.57
C TYR A 490 20.83 2.81 40.21
N ILE A 491 20.53 4.09 40.42
CA ILE A 491 19.36 4.75 39.86
C ILE A 491 19.81 6.01 39.11
N LEU A 492 19.13 6.31 38.00
CA LEU A 492 19.37 7.51 37.20
C LEU A 492 18.06 8.29 37.02
N PRO A 493 17.85 9.43 37.71
CA PRO A 493 16.73 10.32 37.42
C PRO A 493 16.87 10.99 36.04
N ALA A 494 15.74 11.25 35.40
CA ALA A 494 15.62 12.23 34.32
C ALA A 494 15.73 13.66 34.88
N PRO A 495 16.16 14.66 34.08
CA PRO A 495 16.23 16.05 34.52
C PRO A 495 14.84 16.61 34.90
N PRO A 496 14.68 17.19 36.10
CA PRO A 496 13.42 17.82 36.52
C PRO A 496 13.12 19.09 35.70
N GLY A 497 11.83 19.44 35.60
CA GLY A 497 11.37 20.66 34.93
C GLY A 497 11.25 20.58 33.40
N TYR A 498 11.33 19.37 32.82
CA TYR A 498 11.17 19.13 31.39
C TYR A 498 10.12 18.07 31.12
N GLN A 499 9.23 18.33 30.16
CA GLN A 499 8.22 17.37 29.69
C GLN A 499 8.84 16.27 28.83
N HIS A 500 9.87 16.60 28.04
CA HIS A 500 10.50 15.70 27.08
C HIS A 500 12.00 15.63 27.32
N TYR A 501 12.56 14.41 27.26
CA TYR A 501 14.00 14.20 27.40
C TYR A 501 14.51 13.07 26.50
N ARG A 502 15.81 13.06 26.23
CA ARG A 502 16.54 12.00 25.52
C ARG A 502 17.83 11.73 26.28
N TYR A 503 18.04 10.49 26.72
CA TYR A 503 19.36 10.07 27.21
C TYR A 503 20.38 10.16 26.06
N ILE A 504 21.45 10.95 26.26
CA ILE A 504 22.55 11.09 25.30
C ILE A 504 23.69 10.15 25.66
N GLY A 505 24.28 10.24 26.87
CA GLY A 505 25.42 9.39 27.23
C GLY A 505 26.02 9.63 28.62
N ALA A 506 26.85 8.70 29.10
CA ALA A 506 27.55 8.83 30.38
C ALA A 506 28.92 9.52 30.27
N LEU A 507 29.35 10.16 31.35
CA LEU A 507 30.69 10.70 31.57
C LEU A 507 31.11 10.56 33.04
N TYR A 508 32.42 10.65 33.31
CA TYR A 508 32.96 10.57 34.66
C TYR A 508 33.45 11.95 35.16
N ASN A 509 33.05 12.36 36.37
CA ASN A 509 33.58 13.55 37.03
C ASN A 509 34.71 13.10 37.97
N ASP A 510 35.95 13.15 37.48
CA ASP A 510 37.16 12.87 38.23
C ASP A 510 37.50 14.04 39.17
N THR A 511 38.38 13.79 40.15
CA THR A 511 38.82 14.78 41.13
C THR A 511 39.43 16.03 40.49
N ALA A 512 40.13 15.88 39.37
CA ALA A 512 40.70 17.00 38.62
C ALA A 512 39.80 17.55 37.50
N GLU A 513 39.02 16.72 36.81
CA GLU A 513 38.37 17.08 35.54
C GLU A 513 37.19 16.17 35.14
N LEU A 514 36.39 16.59 34.15
CA LEU A 514 35.45 15.69 33.47
C LEU A 514 36.16 14.79 32.47
N ARG A 515 35.68 13.55 32.27
CA ARG A 515 36.25 12.61 31.29
C ARG A 515 35.17 11.86 30.49
N ASN A 516 35.20 12.02 29.17
CA ASN A 516 34.68 11.06 28.19
C ASN A 516 35.58 11.16 26.94
N ILE A 517 36.58 10.30 26.84
CA ILE A 517 37.82 10.59 26.10
C ILE A 517 37.84 10.11 24.64
N ALA A 518 36.80 9.43 24.17
CA ALA A 518 36.45 9.26 22.74
C ALA A 518 35.19 8.40 22.53
N ASP A 519 34.02 8.80 23.03
CA ASP A 519 32.77 8.27 22.45
C ASP A 519 32.83 8.48 20.93
N THR A 520 32.62 7.40 20.16
CA THR A 520 32.69 7.39 18.69
C THR A 520 31.34 7.25 18.02
N GLY A 521 30.25 7.17 18.80
CA GLY A 521 28.87 6.99 18.32
C GLY A 521 28.52 5.64 17.69
N THR A 522 29.48 4.96 17.06
CA THR A 522 29.34 3.75 16.21
C THR A 522 28.52 2.62 16.82
N ILE A 523 28.61 2.47 18.14
CA ILE A 523 27.74 1.67 19.02
C ILE A 523 27.52 2.59 20.25
N VAL A 524 26.54 2.31 21.11
CA VAL A 524 26.34 3.08 22.35
C VAL A 524 27.56 2.85 23.27
N HIS A 525 28.57 3.71 23.16
CA HIS A 525 29.88 3.56 23.81
C HIS A 525 30.25 4.83 24.56
N SER A 526 30.30 4.81 25.89
CA SER A 526 31.06 5.83 26.63
C SER A 526 32.53 5.39 26.71
N ARG A 527 33.48 6.26 26.34
CA ARG A 527 34.91 5.99 26.61
C ARG A 527 35.29 6.67 27.92
N GLY A 528 35.14 5.90 29.00
CA GLY A 528 35.42 6.36 30.37
C GLY A 528 36.89 6.66 30.66
N SER A 529 37.21 6.91 31.92
CA SER A 529 38.57 7.18 32.38
C SER A 529 39.52 6.00 32.11
N THR A 530 40.73 6.30 31.62
CA THR A 530 41.77 5.28 31.42
C THR A 530 42.29 4.75 32.76
N ASN A 531 41.75 3.64 33.24
CA ASN A 531 42.44 2.87 34.26
C ASN A 531 43.59 2.11 33.61
N THR A 532 44.82 2.41 34.02
CA THR A 532 46.04 1.69 33.62
C THR A 532 46.64 1.04 34.86
N ARG A 533 46.47 -0.28 35.02
CA ARG A 533 47.22 -1.06 36.02
C ARG A 533 48.35 -1.81 35.34
N ASN A 534 49.53 -1.78 35.97
CA ASN A 534 50.74 -2.47 35.52
C ASN A 534 51.27 -3.32 36.69
N THR A 535 51.72 -4.54 36.40
CA THR A 535 52.24 -5.45 37.44
C THR A 535 53.34 -6.32 36.86
N ASN A 536 54.42 -6.48 37.63
CA ASN A 536 55.55 -7.34 37.32
C ASN A 536 55.52 -8.58 38.22
N GLY A 537 55.73 -9.76 37.65
CA GLY A 537 55.76 -11.03 38.38
C GLY A 537 56.59 -12.09 37.67
N VAL A 538 56.88 -13.19 38.37
CA VAL A 538 57.57 -14.38 37.83
C VAL A 538 56.59 -15.56 37.92
N VAL A 539 56.42 -16.31 36.82
CA VAL A 539 55.42 -17.38 36.72
C VAL A 539 56.10 -18.64 36.19
N ASN A 540 56.50 -19.53 37.11
CA ASN A 540 57.14 -20.80 36.78
C ASN A 540 56.19 -21.97 37.07
N GLY A 541 55.80 -22.71 36.03
CA GLY A 541 55.32 -24.10 36.12
C GLY A 541 54.05 -24.41 36.95
N VAL A 542 53.39 -23.41 37.54
CA VAL A 542 52.24 -23.60 38.44
C VAL A 542 51.13 -22.61 38.07
N ALA A 543 49.89 -23.08 38.05
CA ALA A 543 48.72 -22.23 37.79
C ALA A 543 48.41 -21.30 38.97
N GLY A 544 47.96 -20.07 38.68
CA GLY A 544 47.19 -19.26 39.64
C GLY A 544 47.81 -17.95 40.14
N THR A 545 48.84 -17.38 39.50
CA THR A 545 49.25 -15.99 39.78
C THR A 545 48.30 -15.02 39.08
N GLY A 546 47.16 -14.76 39.72
CA GLY A 546 46.18 -13.79 39.25
C GLY A 546 46.64 -12.35 39.44
N LEU A 547 46.39 -11.51 38.43
CA LEU A 547 46.30 -10.08 38.66
C LEU A 547 44.83 -9.74 38.92
N ASP A 548 44.50 -9.51 40.18
CA ASP A 548 43.26 -8.85 40.53
C ASP A 548 43.32 -7.41 40.01
N ILE A 549 42.37 -7.02 39.17
CA ILE A 549 42.28 -5.64 38.67
C ILE A 549 41.01 -5.03 39.28
N PRO A 550 41.12 -4.23 40.36
CA PRO A 550 39.99 -3.47 40.86
C PRO A 550 39.56 -2.41 39.83
N CYS A 551 38.61 -2.78 38.97
CA CYS A 551 37.97 -1.91 37.98
C CYS A 551 36.72 -1.19 38.53
N GLY A 552 36.13 -1.69 39.61
CA GLY A 552 34.90 -1.13 40.16
C GLY A 552 35.08 0.32 40.62
N GLY A 553 34.04 1.13 40.40
CA GLY A 553 34.08 2.59 40.55
C GLY A 553 34.42 3.35 39.26
N TYR A 554 35.17 2.70 38.36
CA TYR A 554 35.49 3.24 37.02
C TYR A 554 34.60 2.68 35.91
N ILE A 555 33.69 1.76 36.22
CA ILE A 555 32.75 1.16 35.26
C ILE A 555 31.55 2.11 35.12
N SER A 556 31.17 2.48 33.88
CA SER A 556 29.93 3.23 33.64
C SER A 556 28.75 2.42 34.21
N PRO A 557 27.82 3.00 35.00
CA PRO A 557 26.69 2.25 35.57
C PRO A 557 25.82 1.55 34.52
N LEU A 558 25.81 2.02 33.29
CA LEU A 558 25.09 1.41 32.16
C LEU A 558 25.92 0.40 31.36
N SER A 559 27.16 0.13 31.77
CA SER A 559 28.06 -0.80 31.09
C SER A 559 27.54 -2.23 31.15
N THR A 560 27.08 -2.77 30.02
CA THR A 560 26.86 -4.21 29.81
C THR A 560 28.15 -4.94 29.41
N GLY A 561 29.22 -4.21 29.11
CA GLY A 561 30.56 -4.77 28.89
C GLY A 561 31.63 -3.70 28.73
N VAL A 562 32.91 -4.06 28.88
CA VAL A 562 34.05 -3.19 28.61
C VAL A 562 34.59 -3.38 27.19
N LEU A 563 35.34 -2.40 26.69
CA LEU A 563 36.39 -2.58 25.68
C LEU A 563 37.77 -2.43 26.33
N VAL A 564 38.50 -3.53 26.47
CA VAL A 564 39.91 -3.54 26.92
C VAL A 564 40.88 -3.66 25.76
N HIS A 565 42.04 -3.01 25.93
CA HIS A 565 43.25 -3.35 25.17
C HIS A 565 44.38 -3.63 26.16
N MET A 566 45.12 -4.70 25.87
CA MET A 566 46.10 -5.28 26.77
C MET A 566 47.43 -5.50 26.08
N THR A 567 48.50 -5.27 26.82
CA THR A 567 49.86 -5.49 26.37
C THR A 567 50.57 -6.38 27.39
N GLU A 568 51.12 -7.48 26.90
CA GLU A 568 51.80 -8.48 27.74
C GLU A 568 53.18 -8.78 27.18
N THR A 569 54.16 -8.92 28.05
CA THR A 569 55.54 -9.25 27.67
C THR A 569 56.03 -10.42 28.49
N LEU A 570 56.44 -11.48 27.79
CA LEU A 570 56.91 -12.74 28.36
C LEU A 570 58.43 -12.86 28.13
N SER A 571 59.20 -12.81 29.21
CA SER A 571 60.64 -13.08 29.19
C SER A 571 60.89 -14.57 29.38
N THR A 572 61.00 -15.30 28.27
CA THR A 572 61.42 -16.71 28.23
C THR A 572 62.01 -17.05 26.86
N SER A 573 62.92 -18.00 26.79
CA SER A 573 63.42 -18.59 25.55
C SER A 573 62.67 -19.87 25.16
N GLU A 574 61.66 -20.28 25.92
CA GLU A 574 60.86 -21.46 25.62
C GLU A 574 59.66 -21.14 24.70
N VAL A 575 59.12 -22.20 24.09
CA VAL A 575 58.02 -22.21 23.10
C VAL A 575 56.87 -23.05 23.67
N GLY A 576 55.64 -22.56 23.55
CA GLY A 576 54.48 -23.22 24.16
C GLY A 576 53.16 -22.49 23.94
N TRP A 577 52.11 -23.02 24.56
CA TRP A 577 50.77 -22.43 24.55
C TRP A 577 50.52 -21.63 25.83
N VAL A 578 49.99 -20.43 25.64
CA VAL A 578 49.58 -19.51 26.70
C VAL A 578 48.10 -19.19 26.46
N TYR A 579 47.32 -19.09 27.52
CA TYR A 579 45.91 -18.73 27.44
C TYR A 579 45.48 -17.81 28.57
N ASP A 580 44.58 -16.89 28.24
CA ASP A 580 44.02 -15.93 29.18
C ASP A 580 42.66 -16.36 29.71
N THR A 581 42.49 -16.15 31.02
CA THR A 581 41.27 -16.49 31.75
C THR A 581 40.77 -15.28 32.53
N TRP A 582 39.47 -15.02 32.39
CA TRP A 582 38.78 -13.85 32.95
C TRP A 582 37.67 -14.31 33.89
N GLY A 583 37.82 -13.99 35.17
CA GLY A 583 36.80 -14.29 36.17
C GLY A 583 36.08 -13.05 36.67
N MET A 584 34.77 -13.19 36.84
CA MET A 584 33.92 -12.19 37.52
C MET A 584 33.87 -12.43 39.04
N ASP A 585 34.02 -13.68 39.45
CA ASP A 585 34.14 -14.16 40.83
C ASP A 585 34.92 -15.49 40.83
N ALA A 586 34.93 -16.23 41.95
CA ALA A 586 35.64 -17.51 42.06
C ALA A 586 34.92 -18.72 41.41
N ASN A 587 33.71 -18.51 40.86
CA ASN A 587 32.83 -19.56 40.32
C ASN A 587 32.57 -19.42 38.81
N HIS A 588 32.87 -18.25 38.22
CA HIS A 588 32.58 -17.92 36.83
C HIS A 588 33.85 -17.59 36.03
N ASP A 589 34.53 -18.64 35.53
CA ASP A 589 35.65 -18.53 34.59
C ASP A 589 35.13 -18.35 33.14
N SER A 590 35.34 -17.17 32.55
CA SER A 590 35.26 -16.96 31.11
C SER A 590 36.65 -17.07 30.47
N ILE A 591 36.92 -18.21 29.85
CA ILE A 591 38.10 -18.47 29.02
C ILE A 591 37.75 -18.03 27.60
N ASN A 592 38.63 -17.32 26.86
CA ASN A 592 38.63 -17.30 25.37
C ASN A 592 39.77 -16.46 24.73
N LEU A 593 41.04 -16.73 25.08
CA LEU A 593 42.13 -16.43 24.16
C LEU A 593 43.29 -17.42 24.36
N SER A 594 43.68 -18.10 23.29
CA SER A 594 44.79 -19.05 23.27
C SER A 594 45.79 -18.68 22.19
N TRP A 595 47.07 -18.54 22.56
CA TRP A 595 48.14 -18.16 21.66
C TRP A 595 49.33 -19.13 21.73
N TYR A 596 49.97 -19.35 20.60
CA TYR A 596 51.19 -20.16 20.47
C TYR A 596 52.38 -19.24 20.27
N LYS A 597 53.41 -19.38 21.11
CA LYS A 597 54.65 -18.61 20.98
C LYS A 597 55.63 -19.31 20.03
N PRO A 598 55.92 -18.78 18.82
CA PRO A 598 56.64 -19.53 17.79
C PRO A 598 58.18 -19.47 17.89
N THR A 599 58.75 -18.65 18.78
CA THR A 599 60.19 -18.33 18.79
C THR A 599 60.81 -18.35 20.18
N ALA A 600 62.07 -18.80 20.25
CA ALA A 600 62.86 -18.96 21.47
C ALA A 600 63.45 -17.65 22.05
N ALA A 601 62.69 -16.55 21.99
CA ALA A 601 63.10 -15.22 22.46
C ALA A 601 61.97 -14.55 23.27
N ALA A 602 62.28 -13.46 23.96
CA ALA A 602 61.25 -12.65 24.63
C ALA A 602 60.23 -12.13 23.60
N ALA A 603 58.95 -12.14 23.96
CA ALA A 603 57.86 -11.77 23.06
C ALA A 603 56.88 -10.82 23.76
N SER A 604 56.42 -9.81 23.03
CA SER A 604 55.29 -8.97 23.42
C SER A 604 54.06 -9.34 22.57
N MET A 605 52.89 -9.37 23.19
CA MET A 605 51.60 -9.47 22.49
C MET A 605 50.71 -8.28 22.84
N GLU A 606 49.90 -7.88 21.86
CA GLU A 606 48.99 -6.75 21.96
C GLU A 606 47.59 -7.23 21.56
N LEU A 607 46.64 -7.08 22.46
CA LEU A 607 45.32 -7.71 22.39
C LEU A 607 44.24 -6.65 22.43
N HIS A 608 43.52 -6.51 21.33
CA HIS A 608 42.48 -5.51 21.13
C HIS A 608 41.11 -6.19 21.05
N GLY A 609 40.13 -5.72 21.83
CA GLY A 609 38.72 -6.05 21.56
C GLY A 609 38.05 -7.09 22.46
N GLY A 610 38.56 -7.34 23.67
CA GLY A 610 37.86 -8.17 24.64
C GLY A 610 36.59 -7.49 25.17
N ILE A 611 35.42 -8.13 25.00
CA ILE A 611 34.14 -7.71 25.57
C ILE A 611 33.85 -8.54 26.82
N LEU A 612 33.80 -7.91 27.99
CA LEU A 612 33.56 -8.57 29.28
C LEU A 612 32.51 -7.77 30.09
N PRO A 613 31.42 -8.38 30.59
CA PRO A 613 30.54 -7.76 31.58
C PRO A 613 31.25 -7.65 32.94
N PHE A 614 30.93 -6.66 33.78
CA PHE A 614 31.64 -6.43 35.05
C PHE A 614 30.78 -5.77 36.14
N SER A 615 30.45 -6.49 37.21
CA SER A 615 29.82 -5.87 38.38
C SER A 615 30.84 -5.42 39.44
N PHE A 616 31.87 -6.23 39.70
CA PHE A 616 32.93 -5.92 40.66
C PHE A 616 34.31 -6.37 40.17
N SER A 617 35.36 -5.92 40.89
CA SER A 617 36.80 -6.18 40.65
C SER A 617 37.11 -7.48 39.90
N PRO A 618 37.21 -7.45 38.56
CA PRO A 618 37.54 -8.65 37.79
C PRO A 618 38.96 -9.09 38.09
N TRP A 619 39.20 -10.39 38.03
CA TRP A 619 40.54 -10.94 38.06
C TRP A 619 40.94 -11.45 36.68
N ALA A 620 42.18 -11.18 36.31
CA ALA A 620 42.77 -11.58 35.04
C ALA A 620 43.94 -12.53 35.32
N ASN A 621 43.78 -13.81 34.97
CA ASN A 621 44.80 -14.84 35.17
C ASN A 621 45.39 -15.25 33.82
N LEU A 622 46.72 -15.16 33.70
CA LEU A 622 47.46 -15.84 32.65
C LEU A 622 47.66 -17.30 33.08
N ARG A 623 47.36 -18.26 32.19
CA ARG A 623 47.67 -19.67 32.42
C ARG A 623 48.56 -20.18 31.29
N VAL A 624 49.58 -20.94 31.67
CA VAL A 624 50.49 -21.62 30.74
C VAL A 624 50.18 -23.11 30.71
N ASN A 625 50.33 -23.76 29.55
CA ASN A 625 50.10 -25.21 29.43
C ASN A 625 51.42 -25.94 29.14
N GLY A 626 51.68 -27.03 29.85
CA GLY A 626 52.86 -27.88 29.68
C GLY A 626 54.14 -27.28 30.28
N THR A 627 55.24 -27.38 29.54
CA THR A 627 56.62 -27.16 30.03
C THR A 627 57.08 -25.70 30.09
N LEU A 628 56.24 -24.73 29.72
CA LEU A 628 56.64 -23.33 29.52
C LEU A 628 56.96 -22.61 30.86
N ASN A 629 58.24 -22.36 31.12
CA ASN A 629 58.75 -21.58 32.24
C ASN A 629 58.92 -20.10 31.86
N VAL A 630 58.41 -19.16 32.67
CA VAL A 630 58.48 -17.72 32.40
C VAL A 630 59.32 -17.01 33.47
N ALA A 631 60.52 -16.57 33.07
CA ALA A 631 61.50 -15.98 33.99
C ALA A 631 61.10 -14.57 34.49
N ALA A 632 60.36 -13.81 33.68
CA ALA A 632 59.72 -12.56 34.11
C ALA A 632 58.54 -12.23 33.18
N MET A 633 57.50 -11.63 33.75
CA MET A 633 56.30 -11.16 33.05
C MET A 633 56.00 -9.71 33.44
N THR A 634 55.65 -8.91 32.42
CA THR A 634 55.06 -7.58 32.59
C THR A 634 53.71 -7.58 31.89
N ARG A 635 52.64 -7.20 32.60
CA ARG A 635 51.29 -7.08 32.06
C ARG A 635 50.74 -5.69 32.34
N SER A 636 50.22 -5.06 31.30
CA SER A 636 49.45 -3.81 31.44
C SER A 636 48.12 -3.94 30.74
N MET A 637 47.04 -3.62 31.44
CA MET A 637 45.71 -3.46 30.85
C MET A 637 45.35 -1.98 30.83
N ARG A 638 44.74 -1.55 29.73
CA ARG A 638 44.15 -0.23 29.55
C ARG A 638 42.69 -0.39 29.17
N MET A 639 41.81 0.25 29.93
CA MET A 639 40.38 0.29 29.65
C MET A 639 40.13 1.45 28.70
N TYR A 640 39.51 1.19 27.54
CA TYR A 640 39.27 2.20 26.51
C TYR A 640 37.82 2.65 26.44
N GLY A 641 36.85 1.83 26.85
CA GLY A 641 35.45 2.25 26.92
C GLY A 641 34.49 1.16 27.38
N TRP A 642 33.21 1.44 27.26
CA TRP A 642 32.09 0.64 27.75
C TRP A 642 31.07 0.39 26.64
N LEU A 643 30.30 -0.69 26.76
CA LEU A 643 29.13 -1.02 25.96
C LEU A 643 27.88 -0.69 26.76
N GLU A 644 27.15 0.35 26.38
CA GLU A 644 25.86 0.70 26.96
C GLU A 644 24.72 0.03 26.14
N PRO A 645 23.55 -0.29 26.72
CA PRO A 645 22.48 -1.02 26.04
C PRO A 645 21.69 -0.17 25.04
#